data_AF-A0A261APN3-F1
#
_entry.id   AF-A0A261APN3-F1
#
_cell.length_a   1.000
_cell.length_b   1.000
_cell.length_c   1.000
_cell.angle_alpha   90.00
_cell.angle_beta   90.00
_cell.angle_gamma   90.00
#
_symmetry.space_group_name_H-M   'P 1'
#
loop_
_entity.id
_entity.type
_entity.pdbx_description
1 polymer ?
#
loop_
_entity_poly.entity_id
_entity_poly.type
_entity_poly.pdbx_seq_one_letter_code
_entity_poly.pdbx_strand_id
1 'polypeptide(L)'
;MVDAVFPQQFSRAGNTTHTGEVFSIPQEEQFAYGTDGFRFRAEKLPFIVFRCAYVASRRARQLDSAIGVMITASHNPAADNGVKLVDPSGDMLSPQWKKYVTEIVNATDEDLPSAVRALEKQMSQVEKSRIASGQTKNARVVCGMDTRVSGPHLMSAARAGSALFNVQFVDIGIVTTPMLHYTVKSFNEPEFAEPTNQGYYRAISGAFKELYGITQEPEGSRYEPHVIVDCANGVGAPRLREFLEHIPGDMLEIELRNERGELNHDCGADFVKISQKMPTEFGKEVGGVEGKCVSFDGDADRILYFRAKGDSESAELFDGDRIAVLFAMYLKEQLDEFAAIKTNRLTMGIVQTAYANGASTRFIRDTLKIETDIVTNAKHLHEAASEFDTVGDAFADLLAIEMCLRHFGWSMDDWNQKLYSDVPNILIKVPVDDRSIFKTTNAEQTLLKPSHQPRHNEDVPNTTMVTNGTDSISSDIESSRSWTESATSPTGLTEALESLQIQDESNTDFHDAVFDDSDDDSNNKTNHVGYPKKWIQKDDKDSIEIVRRLQFAKEVRKSKSIGDFVEYKNVFYEYREFRLIAGKSYDTEYSFTKWPQMRSYTIEAIGEVERIFWLLLIDKNCEDKNYVIKLPKKESFEYFFR
;
A
#
# COMPACT_ATOMS: atom_id res chain seq x y z
N MET A 1 -17.20 40.17 -13.70
CA MET A 1 -16.40 39.06 -14.24
C MET A 1 -15.25 39.68 -14.98
N VAL A 2 -14.05 39.64 -14.40
CA VAL A 2 -12.81 40.01 -15.10
C VAL A 2 -12.33 38.71 -15.74
N ASP A 3 -11.92 38.74 -17.00
CA ASP A 3 -11.27 37.59 -17.64
C ASP A 3 -10.09 37.16 -16.75
N ALA A 4 -10.23 36.04 -16.05
CA ALA A 4 -9.19 35.55 -15.16
C ALA A 4 -7.95 35.26 -16.00
N VAL A 5 -6.92 36.08 -15.86
CA VAL A 5 -5.64 35.86 -16.54
C VAL A 5 -4.90 34.78 -15.76
N PHE A 6 -4.89 33.57 -16.31
CA PHE A 6 -4.14 32.47 -15.75
C PHE A 6 -2.64 32.65 -16.04
N PRO A 7 -1.75 32.57 -15.03
CA PRO A 7 -0.31 32.67 -15.25
C PRO A 7 0.19 31.57 -16.18
N GLN A 8 0.92 31.95 -17.23
CA GLN A 8 1.43 31.01 -18.24
C GLN A 8 2.32 29.91 -17.62
N GLN A 9 3.10 30.24 -16.60
CA GLN A 9 3.97 29.29 -15.88
C GLN A 9 3.22 28.17 -15.14
N PHE A 10 1.90 28.30 -14.96
CA PHE A 10 1.00 27.31 -14.36
C PHE A 10 -0.10 26.89 -15.35
N SER A 11 0.11 27.08 -16.65
CA SER A 11 -0.66 26.45 -17.71
C SER A 11 -0.05 25.08 -18.03
N ARG A 12 -0.76 24.21 -18.74
CA ARG A 12 -0.23 22.91 -19.19
C ARG A 12 0.97 23.10 -20.11
N ALA A 13 0.86 24.02 -21.07
CA ALA A 13 1.95 24.31 -22.02
C ALA A 13 3.16 24.98 -21.35
N GLY A 14 2.95 25.90 -20.40
CA GLY A 14 4.00 26.65 -19.72
C GLY A 14 4.41 26.13 -18.35
N ASN A 15 3.92 24.95 -17.93
CA ASN A 15 4.14 24.38 -16.61
C ASN A 15 5.64 24.36 -16.27
N THR A 16 6.04 25.19 -15.30
CA THR A 16 7.45 25.38 -14.93
C THR A 16 7.75 24.62 -13.65
N THR A 17 8.79 23.79 -13.65
CA THR A 17 9.20 22.95 -12.51
C THR A 17 9.85 23.77 -11.40
N HIS A 18 10.12 23.12 -10.26
CA HIS A 18 10.84 23.73 -9.14
C HIS A 18 12.32 24.08 -9.46
N THR A 19 12.88 23.53 -10.55
CA THR A 19 14.22 23.88 -11.06
C THR A 19 14.19 25.09 -12.01
N GLY A 20 12.99 25.58 -12.36
CA GLY A 20 12.80 26.70 -13.29
C GLY A 20 12.73 26.27 -14.77
N GLU A 21 12.76 24.96 -15.04
CA GLU A 21 12.64 24.42 -16.40
C GLU A 21 11.18 24.32 -16.81
N VAL A 22 10.89 24.51 -18.10
CA VAL A 22 9.54 24.29 -18.64
C VAL A 22 9.34 22.81 -18.91
N PHE A 23 8.40 22.19 -18.21
CA PHE A 23 7.94 20.82 -18.42
C PHE A 23 6.51 20.88 -18.95
N SER A 24 6.37 20.97 -20.29
CA SER A 24 5.06 21.06 -20.94
C SER A 24 4.27 19.76 -20.81
N ILE A 25 3.01 19.89 -20.40
CA ILE A 25 2.06 18.79 -20.25
C ILE A 25 1.21 18.70 -21.53
N PRO A 26 1.15 17.54 -22.21
CA PRO A 26 0.25 17.31 -23.34
C PRO A 26 -1.20 17.64 -22.97
N GLN A 27 -1.98 18.23 -23.87
CA GLN A 27 -3.35 18.70 -23.58
C GLN A 27 -4.35 17.54 -23.40
N GLU A 28 -3.98 16.36 -23.87
CA GLU A 28 -4.76 15.13 -23.81
C GLU A 28 -4.48 14.30 -22.55
N GLU A 29 -3.34 14.52 -21.87
CA GLU A 29 -2.97 13.77 -20.66
C GLU A 29 -4.06 13.91 -19.58
N GLN A 30 -4.41 12.83 -18.90
CA GLN A 30 -5.47 12.83 -17.90
C GLN A 30 -4.89 12.57 -16.51
N PHE A 31 -5.38 13.32 -15.54
CA PHE A 31 -5.00 13.24 -14.13
C PHE A 31 -6.22 12.86 -13.31
N ALA A 32 -6.09 11.81 -12.49
CA ALA A 32 -7.15 11.37 -11.60
C ALA A 32 -6.91 11.88 -10.18
N TYR A 33 -7.94 12.48 -9.57
CA TYR A 33 -7.92 12.77 -8.13
C TYR A 33 -8.20 11.45 -7.39
N GLY A 34 -7.13 10.83 -6.87
CA GLY A 34 -7.20 9.56 -6.16
C GLY A 34 -7.81 9.69 -4.75
N THR A 35 -7.66 8.62 -3.96
CA THR A 35 -8.10 8.62 -2.55
C THR A 35 -7.48 9.80 -1.81
N ASP A 36 -6.19 10.04 -2.00
CA ASP A 36 -5.41 11.05 -1.30
C ASP A 36 -4.90 12.14 -2.24
N GLY A 37 -5.79 12.64 -3.10
CA GLY A 37 -5.49 13.75 -3.99
C GLY A 37 -4.72 13.36 -5.25
N PHE A 38 -4.06 14.34 -5.85
CA PHE A 38 -3.19 14.13 -7.00
C PHE A 38 -1.78 13.83 -6.50
N ARG A 39 -1.14 12.77 -7.00
CA ARG A 39 0.23 12.40 -6.66
C ARG A 39 0.96 11.95 -7.92
N PHE A 40 2.05 12.63 -8.25
CA PHE A 40 2.83 12.40 -9.48
C PHE A 40 4.28 12.82 -9.27
N ARG A 41 5.13 12.65 -10.30
CA ARG A 41 6.43 13.33 -10.37
C ARG A 41 6.25 14.81 -10.06
N ALA A 42 7.18 15.35 -9.28
CA ALA A 42 7.14 16.75 -8.87
C ALA A 42 7.04 17.75 -10.05
N GLU A 43 7.60 17.41 -11.21
CA GLU A 43 7.59 18.25 -12.42
C GLU A 43 6.19 18.44 -13.02
N LYS A 44 5.26 17.50 -12.83
CA LYS A 44 3.89 17.58 -13.36
C LYS A 44 2.94 18.41 -12.50
N LEU A 45 3.30 18.67 -11.25
CA LEU A 45 2.39 19.23 -10.25
C LEU A 45 2.17 20.75 -10.25
N PRO A 46 3.05 21.65 -10.75
CA PRO A 46 2.85 23.09 -10.59
C PRO A 46 1.50 23.59 -11.12
N PHE A 47 1.11 23.22 -12.34
CA PHE A 47 -0.21 23.58 -12.88
C PHE A 47 -1.37 22.90 -12.13
N ILE A 48 -1.19 21.66 -11.67
CA ILE A 48 -2.18 20.89 -10.90
C ILE A 48 -2.46 21.60 -9.58
N VAL A 49 -1.42 21.93 -8.81
CA VAL A 49 -1.53 22.59 -7.51
C VAL A 49 -2.16 23.97 -7.65
N PHE A 50 -1.78 24.73 -8.67
CA PHE A 50 -2.40 26.02 -9.00
C PHE A 50 -3.92 25.86 -9.21
N ARG A 51 -4.34 24.90 -10.04
CA ARG A 51 -5.77 24.64 -10.34
C ARG A 51 -6.52 24.08 -9.13
N CYS A 52 -5.89 23.25 -8.30
CA CYS A 52 -6.44 22.78 -7.03
C CYS A 52 -6.70 23.95 -6.08
N ALA A 53 -5.74 24.86 -5.91
CA ALA A 53 -5.90 26.02 -5.04
C ALA A 53 -6.95 27.01 -5.55
N TYR A 54 -7.13 27.12 -6.88
CA TYR A 54 -8.24 27.84 -7.49
C TYR A 54 -9.60 27.27 -7.02
N VAL A 55 -9.78 25.95 -7.15
CA VAL A 55 -11.01 25.26 -6.71
C VAL A 55 -11.21 25.38 -5.20
N ALA A 56 -10.15 25.20 -4.41
CA ALA A 56 -10.19 25.36 -2.94
C ALA A 56 -10.63 26.78 -2.53
N SER A 57 -10.14 27.81 -3.23
CA SER A 57 -10.52 29.20 -2.97
C SER A 57 -11.99 29.46 -3.30
N ARG A 58 -12.50 28.81 -4.35
CA ARG A 58 -13.92 28.87 -4.69
C ARG A 58 -14.77 28.18 -3.61
N ARG A 59 -14.33 27.01 -3.12
CA ARG A 59 -14.96 26.30 -2.00
C ARG A 59 -15.00 27.17 -0.74
N ALA A 60 -13.87 27.77 -0.37
CA ALA A 60 -13.74 28.64 0.79
C ALA A 60 -14.74 29.80 0.74
N ARG A 61 -14.93 30.43 -0.42
CA ARG A 61 -15.92 31.50 -0.60
C ARG A 61 -17.36 31.03 -0.59
N GLN A 62 -17.63 29.83 -1.11
CA GLN A 62 -18.98 29.27 -1.11
C GLN A 62 -19.47 29.02 0.33
N LEU A 63 -18.58 28.47 1.16
CA LEU A 63 -18.89 28.11 2.55
C LEU A 63 -18.65 29.27 3.53
N ASP A 64 -17.88 30.28 3.12
CA ASP A 64 -17.29 31.27 4.03
C ASP A 64 -16.52 30.60 5.16
N SER A 65 -15.54 29.77 4.78
CA SER A 65 -14.77 28.90 5.68
C SER A 65 -13.32 28.76 5.23
N ALA A 66 -12.47 28.27 6.13
CA ALA A 66 -11.12 27.83 5.81
C ALA A 66 -11.16 26.47 5.09
N ILE A 67 -10.36 26.35 4.01
CA ILE A 67 -10.14 25.12 3.24
C ILE A 67 -8.65 24.84 3.20
N GLY A 68 -8.26 23.59 3.41
CA GLY A 68 -6.86 23.16 3.43
C GLY A 68 -6.33 22.74 2.06
N VAL A 69 -5.04 23.00 1.84
CA VAL A 69 -4.23 22.49 0.74
C VAL A 69 -2.96 21.89 1.32
N MET A 70 -2.85 20.55 1.37
CA MET A 70 -1.64 19.86 1.82
C MET A 70 -0.78 19.49 0.62
N ILE A 71 0.48 19.92 0.60
CA ILE A 71 1.45 19.54 -0.41
C ILE A 71 2.33 18.42 0.16
N THR A 72 2.05 17.19 -0.25
CA THR A 72 2.72 15.98 0.25
C THR A 72 2.44 14.81 -0.68
N ALA A 73 3.35 13.85 -0.72
CA ALA A 73 3.07 12.50 -1.21
C ALA A 73 3.29 11.40 -0.16
N SER A 74 3.31 11.74 1.14
CA SER A 74 3.33 10.76 2.23
C SER A 74 4.47 9.75 2.05
N HIS A 75 4.18 8.45 2.00
CA HIS A 75 5.10 7.33 1.81
C HIS A 75 5.76 7.22 0.42
N ASN A 76 5.37 8.03 -0.58
CA ASN A 76 5.96 7.95 -1.92
C ASN A 76 7.47 8.32 -1.93
N PRO A 77 8.26 7.89 -2.93
CA PRO A 77 9.67 8.27 -3.09
C PRO A 77 9.87 9.79 -3.16
N ALA A 78 11.04 10.28 -2.74
CA ALA A 78 11.35 11.72 -2.60
C ALA A 78 11.10 12.58 -3.85
N ALA A 79 11.25 12.00 -5.05
CA ALA A 79 11.10 12.71 -6.32
C ALA A 79 9.63 12.92 -6.76
N ASP A 80 8.69 12.25 -6.11
CA ASP A 80 7.26 12.51 -6.28
C ASP A 80 6.82 13.66 -5.36
N ASN A 81 5.63 14.20 -5.58
CA ASN A 81 4.93 15.04 -4.60
C ASN A 81 3.41 14.92 -4.85
N GLY A 82 2.59 15.69 -4.16
CA GLY A 82 1.15 15.65 -4.36
C GLY A 82 0.43 16.83 -3.76
N VAL A 83 -0.89 16.84 -3.94
CA VAL A 83 -1.79 17.82 -3.33
C VAL A 83 -3.09 17.18 -2.87
N LYS A 84 -3.41 17.36 -1.59
CA LYS A 84 -4.68 16.96 -0.94
C LYS A 84 -5.48 18.21 -0.58
N LEU A 85 -6.79 18.21 -0.82
CA LEU A 85 -7.70 19.26 -0.34
C LEU A 85 -8.47 18.79 0.90
N VAL A 86 -8.63 19.70 1.86
CA VAL A 86 -9.28 19.46 3.16
C VAL A 86 -10.48 20.38 3.32
N ASP A 87 -11.67 19.82 3.56
CA ASP A 87 -12.93 20.54 3.80
C ASP A 87 -12.98 21.12 5.24
N PRO A 88 -13.96 21.98 5.58
CA PRO A 88 -13.90 22.80 6.80
C PRO A 88 -13.80 22.07 8.14
N SER A 89 -14.41 20.88 8.24
CA SER A 89 -14.37 20.02 9.44
C SER A 89 -12.99 19.42 9.70
N GLY A 90 -12.03 19.60 8.78
CA GLY A 90 -10.77 18.86 8.78
C GLY A 90 -10.88 17.55 8.00
N ASP A 91 -12.00 17.25 7.36
CA ASP A 91 -12.17 16.04 6.57
C ASP A 91 -11.57 16.18 5.17
N MET A 92 -11.37 15.04 4.50
CA MET A 92 -11.00 15.04 3.09
C MET A 92 -12.11 15.62 2.22
N LEU A 93 -11.71 16.24 1.10
CA LEU A 93 -12.64 16.82 0.13
C LEU A 93 -13.82 15.89 -0.24
N SER A 94 -15.03 16.43 -0.17
CA SER A 94 -16.26 15.71 -0.50
C SER A 94 -16.26 15.08 -1.92
N PRO A 95 -16.95 13.94 -2.14
CA PRO A 95 -16.93 13.24 -3.43
C PRO A 95 -17.36 14.09 -4.64
N GLN A 96 -18.33 14.99 -4.45
CA GLN A 96 -18.76 15.92 -5.51
C GLN A 96 -17.63 16.88 -5.90
N TRP A 97 -16.90 17.40 -4.91
CA TRP A 97 -15.82 18.34 -5.13
C TRP A 97 -14.56 17.70 -5.74
N LYS A 98 -14.34 16.40 -5.48
CA LYS A 98 -13.32 15.62 -6.20
C LYS A 98 -13.57 15.60 -7.71
N LYS A 99 -14.84 15.54 -8.15
CA LYS A 99 -15.19 15.61 -9.58
C LYS A 99 -14.85 16.98 -10.15
N TYR A 100 -15.24 18.04 -9.46
CA TYR A 100 -14.97 19.42 -9.89
C TYR A 100 -13.47 19.71 -10.01
N VAL A 101 -12.67 19.32 -9.02
CA VAL A 101 -11.22 19.54 -9.10
C VAL A 101 -10.59 18.72 -10.23
N THR A 102 -11.07 17.49 -10.46
CA THR A 102 -10.62 16.64 -11.58
C THR A 102 -10.95 17.27 -12.93
N GLU A 103 -12.18 17.78 -13.11
CA GLU A 103 -12.61 18.46 -14.34
C GLU A 103 -11.76 19.71 -14.62
N ILE A 104 -11.51 20.55 -13.59
CA ILE A 104 -10.71 21.76 -13.75
C ILE A 104 -9.24 21.44 -14.02
N VAL A 105 -8.67 20.45 -13.36
CA VAL A 105 -7.28 20.04 -13.59
C VAL A 105 -7.11 19.48 -15.01
N ASN A 106 -8.06 18.69 -15.52
CA ASN A 106 -7.97 18.10 -16.86
C ASN A 106 -8.38 19.02 -18.01
N ALA A 107 -8.94 20.20 -17.74
CA ALA A 107 -9.26 21.16 -18.79
C ALA A 107 -8.02 21.52 -19.63
N THR A 108 -8.17 21.64 -20.95
CA THR A 108 -7.08 22.17 -21.78
C THR A 108 -6.82 23.65 -21.41
N ASP A 109 -5.65 24.18 -21.80
CA ASP A 109 -5.37 25.60 -21.57
C ASP A 109 -6.39 26.52 -22.28
N GLU A 110 -6.92 26.08 -23.42
CA GLU A 110 -7.97 26.79 -24.17
C GLU A 110 -9.34 26.69 -23.48
N ASP A 111 -9.68 25.51 -22.94
CA ASP A 111 -11.00 25.23 -22.35
C ASP A 111 -11.13 25.68 -20.90
N LEU A 112 -10.01 25.91 -20.19
CA LEU A 112 -9.99 26.26 -18.77
C LEU A 112 -10.95 27.42 -18.41
N PRO A 113 -11.00 28.55 -19.14
CA PRO A 113 -11.96 29.62 -18.86
C PRO A 113 -13.43 29.15 -18.95
N SER A 114 -13.73 28.25 -19.90
CA SER A 114 -15.08 27.70 -20.07
C SER A 114 -15.43 26.69 -18.99
N ALA A 115 -14.49 25.80 -18.63
CA ALA A 115 -14.65 24.84 -17.54
C ALA A 115 -14.90 25.55 -16.20
N VAL A 116 -14.16 26.62 -15.94
CA VAL A 116 -14.34 27.49 -14.78
C VAL A 116 -15.74 28.10 -14.75
N ARG A 117 -16.20 28.69 -15.86
CA ARG A 117 -17.55 29.27 -15.95
C ARG A 117 -18.64 28.22 -15.74
N ALA A 118 -18.43 27.00 -16.25
CA ALA A 118 -19.35 25.89 -16.06
C ALA A 118 -19.46 25.49 -14.57
N LEU A 119 -18.32 25.37 -13.89
CA LEU A 119 -18.26 25.13 -12.44
C LEU A 119 -19.01 26.22 -11.67
N GLU A 120 -18.77 27.49 -11.99
CA GLU A 120 -19.46 28.61 -11.35
C GLU A 120 -20.98 28.58 -11.53
N LYS A 121 -21.45 28.20 -12.73
CA LYS A 121 -22.87 28.05 -13.03
C LYS A 121 -23.49 26.90 -12.24
N GLN A 122 -22.85 25.73 -12.21
CA GLN A 122 -23.32 24.58 -11.45
C GLN A 122 -23.44 24.91 -9.96
N MET A 123 -22.44 25.59 -9.40
CA MET A 123 -22.44 26.00 -7.99
C MET A 123 -23.48 27.07 -7.66
N SER A 124 -23.86 27.93 -8.61
CA SER A 124 -24.89 28.95 -8.37
C SER A 124 -26.31 28.37 -8.26
N GLN A 125 -26.49 27.11 -8.70
CA GLN A 125 -27.76 26.39 -8.59
C GLN A 125 -27.84 25.48 -7.35
N VAL A 126 -26.70 25.19 -6.71
CA VAL A 126 -26.57 24.32 -5.54
C VAL A 126 -26.43 25.18 -4.28
N GLU A 127 -27.49 25.17 -3.47
CA GLU A 127 -27.62 25.81 -2.15
C GLU A 127 -27.67 27.35 -2.11
N LYS A 128 -28.26 27.88 -1.02
CA LYS A 128 -28.33 29.32 -0.68
C LYS A 128 -26.91 29.87 -0.47
N SER A 129 -26.20 30.06 -1.57
CA SER A 129 -24.82 30.50 -1.62
C SER A 129 -24.68 31.86 -0.92
N ARG A 130 -23.93 31.90 0.19
CA ARG A 130 -23.52 33.14 0.87
C ARG A 130 -22.70 34.06 -0.05
N ILE A 131 -22.25 33.57 -1.21
CA ILE A 131 -21.62 34.37 -2.26
C ILE A 131 -22.53 35.53 -2.69
N ALA A 132 -23.86 35.36 -2.66
CA ALA A 132 -24.82 36.41 -3.02
C ALA A 132 -24.88 37.58 -2.01
N SER A 133 -24.44 37.39 -0.76
CA SER A 133 -24.42 38.46 0.25
C SER A 133 -23.10 39.26 0.28
N GLY A 134 -22.08 38.84 -0.48
CA GLY A 134 -20.76 39.49 -0.51
C GLY A 134 -19.96 39.40 0.79
N GLN A 135 -20.43 38.65 1.79
CA GLN A 135 -19.77 38.47 3.08
C GLN A 135 -18.92 37.19 3.05
N THR A 136 -17.65 37.31 2.66
CA THR A 136 -16.66 36.22 2.70
C THR A 136 -15.51 36.55 3.66
N LYS A 137 -15.84 36.88 4.91
CA LYS A 137 -14.83 37.31 5.90
C LYS A 137 -13.97 36.16 6.43
N ASN A 138 -14.51 34.94 6.40
CA ASN A 138 -13.86 33.75 6.92
C ASN A 138 -13.26 32.88 5.81
N ALA A 139 -13.61 33.15 4.55
CA ALA A 139 -13.05 32.47 3.38
C ALA A 139 -11.52 32.61 3.30
N ARG A 140 -10.82 31.49 3.50
CA ARG A 140 -9.36 31.41 3.41
C ARG A 140 -8.89 30.06 2.89
N VAL A 141 -7.71 30.06 2.28
CA VAL A 141 -6.97 28.84 1.95
C VAL A 141 -5.81 28.72 2.91
N VAL A 142 -5.77 27.62 3.66
CA VAL A 142 -4.67 27.27 4.56
C VAL A 142 -3.80 26.26 3.83
N CYS A 143 -2.52 26.55 3.65
CA CYS A 143 -1.62 25.70 2.88
C CYS A 143 -0.40 25.33 3.70
N GLY A 144 -0.10 24.03 3.74
CA GLY A 144 1.07 23.45 4.38
C GLY A 144 1.77 22.49 3.42
N MET A 145 3.02 22.15 3.73
CA MET A 145 3.82 21.23 2.92
C MET A 145 4.69 20.30 3.79
N ASP A 146 5.08 19.15 3.24
CA ASP A 146 6.12 18.30 3.82
C ASP A 146 7.54 18.82 3.48
N THR A 147 8.58 18.00 3.69
CA THR A 147 9.99 18.36 3.47
C THR A 147 10.47 18.16 2.03
N ARG A 148 9.60 17.82 1.07
CA ARG A 148 10.02 17.58 -0.32
C ARG A 148 10.59 18.85 -0.96
N VAL A 149 11.65 18.66 -1.74
CA VAL A 149 12.39 19.77 -2.40
C VAL A 149 11.53 20.63 -3.33
N SER A 150 10.48 20.05 -3.91
CA SER A 150 9.53 20.76 -4.79
C SER A 150 8.47 21.57 -4.02
N GLY A 151 8.30 21.33 -2.71
CA GLY A 151 7.28 21.94 -1.86
C GLY A 151 7.20 23.47 -1.96
N PRO A 152 8.30 24.23 -1.80
CA PRO A 152 8.27 25.69 -1.84
C PRO A 152 7.74 26.27 -3.17
N HIS A 153 8.04 25.61 -4.29
CA HIS A 153 7.53 26.02 -5.61
C HIS A 153 6.05 25.70 -5.75
N LEU A 154 5.61 24.52 -5.29
CA LEU A 154 4.20 24.14 -5.27
C LEU A 154 3.37 25.03 -4.32
N MET A 155 3.92 25.45 -3.19
CA MET A 155 3.32 26.45 -2.28
C MET A 155 3.09 27.78 -3.00
N SER A 156 4.06 28.19 -3.84
CA SER A 156 3.93 29.40 -4.67
C SER A 156 2.84 29.24 -5.74
N ALA A 157 2.71 28.04 -6.34
CA ALA A 157 1.62 27.72 -7.26
C ALA A 157 0.25 27.78 -6.56
N ALA A 158 0.14 27.23 -5.35
CA ALA A 158 -1.08 27.28 -4.54
C ALA A 158 -1.47 28.74 -4.22
N ARG A 159 -0.51 29.55 -3.77
CA ARG A 159 -0.71 30.98 -3.51
C ARG A 159 -1.22 31.74 -4.74
N ALA A 160 -0.63 31.47 -5.91
CA ALA A 160 -1.07 32.08 -7.16
C ALA A 160 -2.49 31.66 -7.56
N GLY A 161 -2.85 30.39 -7.39
CA GLY A 161 -4.20 29.90 -7.63
C GLY A 161 -5.24 30.57 -6.73
N SER A 162 -4.89 30.79 -5.46
CA SER A 162 -5.76 31.45 -4.49
C SER A 162 -5.94 32.96 -4.71
N ALA A 163 -4.94 33.64 -5.25
CA ALA A 163 -5.00 35.07 -5.51
C ALA A 163 -6.15 35.48 -6.45
N LEU A 164 -6.61 34.57 -7.33
CA LEU A 164 -7.67 34.82 -8.30
C LEU A 164 -9.06 35.08 -7.67
N PHE A 165 -9.27 34.69 -6.41
CA PHE A 165 -10.56 34.86 -5.73
C PHE A 165 -10.55 35.87 -4.59
N ASN A 166 -9.44 36.58 -4.37
CA ASN A 166 -9.22 37.49 -3.23
C ASN A 166 -9.57 36.83 -1.89
N VAL A 167 -9.24 35.54 -1.74
CA VAL A 167 -9.30 34.84 -0.46
C VAL A 167 -8.00 35.05 0.30
N GLN A 168 -8.06 35.04 1.62
CA GLN A 168 -6.85 35.07 2.43
C GLN A 168 -6.07 33.77 2.20
N PHE A 169 -4.79 33.87 1.90
CA PHE A 169 -3.89 32.73 1.82
C PHE A 169 -3.04 32.67 3.10
N VAL A 170 -3.18 31.57 3.85
CA VAL A 170 -2.46 31.32 5.10
C VAL A 170 -1.44 30.24 4.83
N ASP A 171 -0.17 30.64 4.70
CA ASP A 171 0.97 29.72 4.59
C ASP A 171 1.41 29.31 6.00
N ILE A 172 1.25 28.04 6.34
CA ILE A 172 1.68 27.48 7.63
C ILE A 172 3.02 26.74 7.53
N GLY A 173 3.68 26.79 6.36
CA GLY A 173 5.01 26.27 6.14
C GLY A 173 5.10 24.76 6.16
N ILE A 174 6.19 24.26 6.76
CA ILE A 174 6.51 22.84 6.86
C ILE A 174 5.77 22.25 8.06
N VAL A 175 4.78 21.39 7.81
CA VAL A 175 3.90 20.78 8.81
C VAL A 175 3.60 19.33 8.47
N THR A 176 3.22 18.52 9.46
CA THR A 176 2.68 17.18 9.19
C THR A 176 1.30 17.30 8.55
N THR A 177 0.83 16.24 7.88
CA THR A 177 -0.54 16.23 7.33
C THR A 177 -1.59 16.46 8.42
N PRO A 178 -1.52 15.80 9.60
CA PRO A 178 -2.45 16.04 10.70
C PRO A 178 -2.47 17.49 11.20
N MET A 179 -1.31 18.14 11.31
CA MET A 179 -1.23 19.54 11.74
C MET A 179 -1.98 20.49 10.78
N LEU A 180 -1.97 20.25 9.47
CA LEU A 180 -2.78 21.02 8.53
C LEU A 180 -4.27 20.80 8.80
N HIS A 181 -4.71 19.53 8.88
CA HIS A 181 -6.11 19.18 9.12
C HIS A 181 -6.63 19.84 10.41
N TYR A 182 -5.83 19.74 11.48
CA TYR A 182 -6.11 20.37 12.77
C TYR A 182 -6.23 21.90 12.66
N THR A 183 -5.33 22.54 11.93
CA THR A 183 -5.34 23.99 11.72
C THR A 183 -6.57 24.44 10.93
N VAL A 184 -6.98 23.67 9.91
CA VAL A 184 -8.20 23.93 9.12
C VAL A 184 -9.43 23.85 10.01
N LYS A 185 -9.58 22.79 10.79
CA LYS A 185 -10.69 22.66 11.76
C LYS A 185 -10.70 23.81 12.76
N SER A 186 -9.55 24.12 13.37
CA SER A 186 -9.40 25.22 14.34
C SER A 186 -9.79 26.60 13.78
N PHE A 187 -9.55 26.85 12.49
CA PHE A 187 -9.98 28.10 11.85
C PHE A 187 -11.49 28.21 11.67
N ASN A 188 -12.18 27.07 11.61
CA ASN A 188 -13.63 26.97 11.40
C ASN A 188 -14.41 26.77 12.71
N GLU A 189 -13.76 26.18 13.72
CA GLU A 189 -14.25 25.90 15.07
C GLU A 189 -13.26 26.47 16.10
N PRO A 190 -13.28 27.78 16.39
CA PRO A 190 -12.31 28.42 17.28
C PRO A 190 -12.29 27.87 18.73
N GLU A 191 -13.36 27.22 19.15
CA GLU A 191 -13.46 26.50 20.43
C GLU A 191 -12.71 25.16 20.46
N PHE A 192 -12.40 24.59 19.29
CA PHE A 192 -11.66 23.34 19.18
C PHE A 192 -10.21 23.53 19.62
N ALA A 193 -9.52 24.53 19.02
CA ALA A 193 -8.20 24.97 19.44
C ALA A 193 -7.76 26.25 18.72
N GLU A 194 -6.60 26.78 19.15
CA GLU A 194 -5.93 27.87 18.44
C GLU A 194 -5.36 27.37 17.10
N PRO A 195 -5.61 28.05 15.96
CA PRO A 195 -5.17 27.63 14.63
C PRO A 195 -3.68 27.94 14.38
N THR A 196 -2.81 27.41 15.23
CA THR A 196 -1.36 27.55 15.16
C THR A 196 -0.68 26.22 15.51
N ASN A 197 0.57 26.03 15.08
CA ASN A 197 1.36 24.85 15.47
C ASN A 197 1.44 24.71 17.00
N GLN A 198 1.59 25.84 17.69
CA GLN A 198 1.59 25.89 19.17
C GLN A 198 0.23 25.58 19.79
N GLY A 199 -0.87 25.89 19.10
CA GLY A 199 -2.22 25.45 19.48
C GLY A 199 -2.34 23.94 19.44
N TYR A 200 -1.94 23.32 18.32
CA TYR A 200 -1.88 21.87 18.16
C TYR A 200 -1.01 21.20 19.23
N TYR A 201 0.22 21.67 19.44
CA TYR A 201 1.12 21.09 20.44
C TYR A 201 0.53 21.15 21.86
N ARG A 202 -0.05 22.29 22.25
CA ARG A 202 -0.65 22.44 23.58
C ARG A 202 -1.90 21.58 23.76
N ALA A 203 -2.73 21.44 22.73
CA ALA A 203 -3.94 20.63 22.82
C ALA A 203 -3.61 19.14 23.01
N ILE A 204 -2.77 18.57 22.14
CA ILE A 204 -2.42 17.14 22.21
C ILE A 204 -1.59 16.84 23.46
N SER A 205 -0.55 17.64 23.77
CA SER A 205 0.25 17.44 24.99
C SER A 205 -0.53 17.69 26.28
N GLY A 206 -1.50 18.61 26.25
CA GLY A 206 -2.41 18.87 27.38
C GLY A 206 -3.28 17.66 27.67
N ALA A 207 -3.94 17.11 26.65
CA ALA A 207 -4.74 15.89 26.77
C ALA A 207 -3.91 14.70 27.29
N PHE A 208 -2.69 14.53 26.77
CA PHE A 208 -1.76 13.50 27.26
C PHE A 208 -1.41 13.68 28.74
N LYS A 209 -1.10 14.90 29.20
CA LYS A 209 -0.78 15.16 30.61
C LYS A 209 -1.96 14.94 31.54
N GLU A 210 -3.16 15.33 31.11
CA GLU A 210 -4.39 15.08 31.86
C GLU A 210 -4.65 13.58 31.99
N LEU A 211 -4.54 12.84 30.88
CA LEU A 211 -4.67 11.39 30.86
C LEU A 211 -3.60 10.72 31.74
N TYR A 212 -2.33 11.11 31.59
CA TYR A 212 -1.23 10.63 32.41
C TYR A 212 -1.50 10.79 33.91
N GLY A 213 -2.06 11.93 34.33
CA GLY A 213 -2.36 12.25 35.72
C GLY A 213 -3.50 11.42 36.33
N ILE A 214 -4.41 10.89 35.51
CA ILE A 214 -5.52 10.03 35.97
C ILE A 214 -5.24 8.54 35.77
N THR A 215 -4.36 8.17 34.84
CA THR A 215 -3.98 6.78 34.59
C THR A 215 -3.17 6.24 35.76
N GLN A 216 -3.69 5.20 36.40
CA GLN A 216 -2.99 4.46 37.45
C GLN A 216 -2.19 3.33 36.83
N GLU A 217 -0.90 3.35 37.05
CA GLU A 217 -0.02 2.27 36.61
C GLU A 217 -0.13 1.09 37.61
N PRO A 218 -0.39 -0.14 37.13
CA PRO A 218 -0.64 -1.27 38.01
C PRO A 218 0.63 -1.72 38.76
N GLU A 219 0.44 -2.31 39.94
CA GLU A 219 1.54 -2.88 40.71
C GLU A 219 2.24 -4.00 39.91
N GLY A 220 3.58 -3.95 39.86
CA GLY A 220 4.38 -4.90 39.08
C GLY A 220 4.40 -4.61 37.57
N SER A 221 4.03 -3.39 37.16
CA SER A 221 4.15 -2.90 35.78
C SER A 221 5.52 -3.21 35.17
N ARG A 222 5.50 -3.65 33.91
CA ARG A 222 6.68 -3.82 33.04
C ARG A 222 6.72 -2.78 31.93
N TYR A 223 5.90 -1.74 32.03
CA TYR A 223 5.93 -0.62 31.10
C TYR A 223 7.21 0.19 31.29
N GLU A 224 7.84 0.57 30.18
CA GLU A 224 8.99 1.48 30.19
C GLU A 224 8.67 2.74 29.35
N PRO A 225 8.80 3.96 29.90
CA PRO A 225 8.47 5.20 29.21
C PRO A 225 9.62 5.67 28.29
N HIS A 226 10.20 4.76 27.51
CA HIS A 226 11.25 5.05 26.54
C HIS A 226 10.91 4.46 25.17
N VAL A 227 11.00 5.27 24.12
CA VAL A 227 10.69 4.84 22.75
C VAL A 227 11.64 5.48 21.74
N ILE A 228 12.06 4.67 20.75
CA ILE A 228 12.92 5.13 19.65
C ILE A 228 12.06 5.31 18.39
N VAL A 229 12.06 6.50 17.81
CA VAL A 229 11.20 6.88 16.70
C VAL A 229 12.00 7.05 15.41
N ASP A 230 11.74 6.19 14.44
CA ASP A 230 12.10 6.35 13.04
C ASP A 230 11.21 7.42 12.39
N CYS A 231 11.81 8.56 12.06
CA CYS A 231 11.10 9.71 11.49
C CYS A 231 11.07 9.71 9.96
N ALA A 232 11.49 8.62 9.29
CA ALA A 232 11.46 8.45 7.83
C ALA A 232 12.21 9.51 7.01
N ASN A 233 13.12 10.26 7.64
CA ASN A 233 13.74 11.48 7.11
C ASN A 233 12.70 12.54 6.69
N GLY A 234 11.49 12.48 7.26
CA GLY A 234 10.33 13.27 6.90
C GLY A 234 10.07 14.48 7.80
N VAL A 235 8.93 15.14 7.56
CA VAL A 235 8.51 16.31 8.33
C VAL A 235 8.22 15.97 9.80
N GLY A 236 7.98 14.69 10.11
CA GLY A 236 7.83 14.18 11.48
C GLY A 236 9.00 14.56 12.39
N ALA A 237 10.26 14.47 11.94
CA ALA A 237 11.44 14.76 12.76
C ALA A 237 11.48 16.19 13.33
N PRO A 238 11.48 17.26 12.51
CA PRO A 238 11.52 18.62 13.03
C PRO A 238 10.26 18.98 13.84
N ARG A 239 9.09 18.48 13.44
CA ARG A 239 7.82 18.79 14.12
C ARG A 239 7.69 18.05 15.46
N LEU A 240 8.16 16.82 15.54
CA LEU A 240 8.17 16.04 16.79
C LEU A 240 9.14 16.68 17.79
N ARG A 241 10.32 17.12 17.36
CA ARG A 241 11.26 17.83 18.25
C ARG A 241 10.65 19.07 18.91
N GLU A 242 9.93 19.90 18.14
CA GLU A 242 9.20 21.06 18.69
C GLU A 242 8.07 20.60 19.63
N PHE A 243 7.34 19.54 19.27
CA PHE A 243 6.27 18.99 20.10
C PHE A 243 6.78 18.45 21.45
N LEU A 244 7.96 17.82 21.47
CA LEU A 244 8.56 17.25 22.67
C LEU A 244 8.97 18.30 23.71
N GLU A 245 9.14 19.57 23.34
CA GLU A 245 9.31 20.66 24.32
C GLU A 245 8.10 20.80 25.27
N HIS A 246 6.94 20.27 24.85
CA HIS A 246 5.73 20.24 25.64
C HIS A 246 5.53 18.93 26.42
N ILE A 247 6.38 17.92 26.25
CA ILE A 247 6.27 16.62 26.93
C ILE A 247 7.47 16.46 27.88
N PRO A 248 7.25 16.43 29.21
CA PRO A 248 8.32 16.19 30.16
C PRO A 248 8.98 14.81 29.94
N GLY A 249 10.31 14.76 29.90
CA GLY A 249 11.05 13.52 29.63
C GLY A 249 10.91 12.44 30.71
N ASP A 250 10.49 12.81 31.92
CA ASP A 250 10.13 11.87 33.00
C ASP A 250 8.76 11.20 32.77
N MET A 251 7.90 11.77 31.90
CA MET A 251 6.66 11.14 31.48
C MET A 251 6.86 10.19 30.31
N LEU A 252 7.67 10.59 29.32
CA LEU A 252 7.99 9.81 28.13
C LEU A 252 9.29 10.32 27.50
N GLU A 253 10.31 9.47 27.47
CA GLU A 253 11.58 9.72 26.81
C GLU A 253 11.52 9.24 25.36
N ILE A 254 11.81 10.14 24.41
CA ILE A 254 11.73 9.88 22.97
C ILE A 254 13.09 10.14 22.32
N GLU A 255 13.67 9.10 21.73
CA GLU A 255 14.88 9.18 20.90
C GLU A 255 14.48 9.24 19.42
N LEU A 256 14.98 10.24 18.67
CA LEU A 256 14.69 10.38 17.23
C LEU A 256 15.81 9.79 16.38
N ARG A 257 15.44 9.05 15.33
CA ARG A 257 16.33 8.49 14.30
C ARG A 257 15.76 8.71 12.90
N ASN A 258 16.59 8.50 11.89
CA ASN A 258 16.33 8.83 10.49
C ASN A 258 15.76 10.24 10.39
N GLU A 259 16.51 11.21 10.92
CA GLU A 259 16.07 12.60 10.96
C GLU A 259 16.52 13.40 9.73
N ARG A 260 17.60 12.94 9.08
CA ARG A 260 18.30 13.67 8.02
C ARG A 260 18.83 12.68 6.99
N GLY A 261 18.11 12.51 5.90
CA GLY A 261 18.44 11.58 4.83
C GLY A 261 17.48 11.73 3.65
N GLU A 262 17.50 10.76 2.75
CA GLU A 262 16.51 10.71 1.68
C GLU A 262 15.16 10.25 2.25
N LEU A 263 14.11 11.01 1.95
CA LEU A 263 12.74 10.78 2.43
C LEU A 263 12.27 9.36 2.08
N ASN A 264 11.81 8.61 3.09
CA ASN A 264 11.31 7.23 2.98
C ASN A 264 12.31 6.21 2.38
N HIS A 265 13.60 6.54 2.31
CA HIS A 265 14.61 5.64 1.73
C HIS A 265 15.13 4.67 2.81
N ASP A 266 14.82 3.38 2.66
CA ASP A 266 15.21 2.32 3.61
C ASP A 266 14.85 2.65 5.08
N CYS A 267 13.73 3.35 5.27
CA CYS A 267 13.14 3.74 6.54
C CYS A 267 11.66 4.15 6.37
N GLY A 268 10.96 4.33 7.48
CA GLY A 268 9.56 4.74 7.54
C GLY A 268 8.56 3.60 7.61
N ALA A 269 7.32 3.93 7.99
CA ALA A 269 6.28 2.95 8.30
C ALA A 269 6.00 1.98 7.13
N ASP A 270 5.90 2.48 5.90
CA ASP A 270 5.68 1.62 4.72
C ASP A 270 6.87 0.67 4.49
N PHE A 271 8.11 1.14 4.66
CA PHE A 271 9.30 0.31 4.52
C PHE A 271 9.30 -0.83 5.54
N VAL A 272 9.09 -0.52 6.83
CA VAL A 272 9.10 -1.52 7.91
C VAL A 272 7.96 -2.52 7.73
N LYS A 273 6.75 -2.06 7.37
CA LYS A 273 5.57 -2.92 7.16
C LYS A 273 5.77 -3.87 5.97
N ILE A 274 6.28 -3.39 4.85
CA ILE A 274 6.38 -4.16 3.60
C ILE A 274 7.63 -5.07 3.61
N SER A 275 8.78 -4.52 4.00
CA SER A 275 10.05 -5.27 3.96
C SER A 275 10.23 -6.19 5.17
N GLN A 276 9.58 -5.88 6.30
CA GLN A 276 9.80 -6.50 7.61
C GLN A 276 11.28 -6.48 8.03
N LYS A 277 12.03 -5.45 7.64
CA LYS A 277 13.43 -5.22 7.99
C LYS A 277 13.58 -4.03 8.93
N MET A 278 14.69 -4.00 9.65
CA MET A 278 15.10 -2.85 10.45
C MET A 278 15.48 -1.65 9.54
N PRO A 279 15.05 -0.41 9.86
CA PRO A 279 15.47 0.79 9.12
C PRO A 279 16.97 1.09 9.19
N THR A 280 17.47 1.93 8.28
CA THR A 280 18.92 2.21 8.09
C THR A 280 19.68 2.65 9.36
N GLU A 281 19.09 3.48 10.23
CA GLU A 281 19.69 3.90 11.52
C GLU A 281 19.35 2.97 12.70
N PHE A 282 18.78 1.80 12.43
CA PHE A 282 18.43 0.79 13.42
C PHE A 282 19.28 -0.46 13.19
N GLY A 283 20.00 -0.93 14.22
CA GLY A 283 20.96 -2.03 14.10
C GLY A 283 21.44 -2.59 15.44
N LYS A 284 22.52 -3.38 15.44
CA LYS A 284 23.03 -4.16 16.61
C LYS A 284 23.34 -3.33 17.88
N GLU A 285 23.43 -2.01 17.77
CA GLU A 285 23.66 -1.06 18.87
C GLU A 285 22.38 -0.46 19.45
N VAL A 286 21.19 -1.03 19.18
CA VAL A 286 20.02 -0.81 20.06
C VAL A 286 20.32 -1.54 21.39
N GLY A 287 21.21 -0.94 22.17
CA GLY A 287 21.87 -1.51 23.33
C GLY A 287 20.96 -1.49 24.54
N GLY A 288 20.28 -2.61 24.78
CA GLY A 288 19.52 -2.85 26.00
C GLY A 288 18.15 -2.15 25.98
N VAL A 289 17.19 -2.82 26.62
CA VAL A 289 15.73 -2.61 26.50
C VAL A 289 15.16 -3.31 25.27
N GLU A 290 14.05 -3.99 25.48
CA GLU A 290 13.29 -4.91 24.61
C GLU A 290 12.89 -4.38 23.20
N GLY A 291 13.45 -3.27 22.74
CA GLY A 291 13.40 -2.84 21.35
C GLY A 291 12.11 -2.11 20.99
N LYS A 292 11.52 -1.32 21.91
CA LYS A 292 10.30 -0.54 21.61
C LYS A 292 10.62 0.59 20.63
N CYS A 293 10.42 0.29 19.35
CA CYS A 293 10.64 1.21 18.25
C CYS A 293 9.30 1.58 17.59
N VAL A 294 9.26 2.78 17.04
CA VAL A 294 8.12 3.33 16.31
C VAL A 294 8.62 3.85 14.98
N SER A 295 7.83 3.70 13.92
CA SER A 295 8.13 4.30 12.63
C SER A 295 6.95 5.13 12.13
N PHE A 296 7.24 6.36 11.72
CA PHE A 296 6.31 7.23 11.02
C PHE A 296 6.48 7.10 9.52
N ASP A 297 5.50 7.53 8.74
CA ASP A 297 5.72 7.80 7.31
C ASP A 297 6.14 9.26 7.07
N GLY A 298 6.45 9.59 5.81
CA GLY A 298 7.10 10.87 5.45
C GLY A 298 6.35 12.14 5.90
N ASP A 299 5.01 12.10 5.99
CA ASP A 299 4.17 13.21 6.47
C ASP A 299 3.49 12.98 7.82
N ALA A 300 3.89 11.91 8.52
CA ALA A 300 3.46 11.53 9.86
C ALA A 300 1.94 11.40 10.02
N ASP A 301 1.27 10.84 9.02
CA ASP A 301 -0.14 10.40 9.09
C ASP A 301 -0.30 8.89 9.33
N ARG A 302 0.82 8.15 9.37
CA ARG A 302 0.89 6.72 9.73
C ARG A 302 1.89 6.47 10.84
N ILE A 303 1.58 5.47 11.66
CA ILE A 303 2.45 4.95 12.72
C ILE A 303 2.41 3.42 12.72
N LEU A 304 3.55 2.80 13.04
CA LEU A 304 3.59 1.41 13.48
C LEU A 304 4.65 1.23 14.55
N TYR A 305 4.43 0.27 15.45
CA TYR A 305 5.44 -0.17 16.39
C TYR A 305 6.18 -1.39 15.85
N PHE A 306 7.43 -1.55 16.24
CA PHE A 306 8.23 -2.70 15.88
C PHE A 306 9.35 -2.94 16.89
N ARG A 307 9.98 -4.11 16.80
CA ARG A 307 11.25 -4.41 17.48
C ARG A 307 12.12 -5.34 16.65
N ALA A 308 13.40 -5.42 16.99
CA ALA A 308 14.31 -6.36 16.36
C ALA A 308 13.93 -7.82 16.72
N LYS A 309 13.93 -8.70 15.72
CA LYS A 309 13.92 -10.16 15.95
C LYS A 309 15.31 -10.61 16.41
N GLY A 310 15.43 -11.89 16.79
CA GLY A 310 16.70 -12.46 17.28
C GLY A 310 17.88 -12.39 16.30
N ASP A 311 17.64 -12.15 15.01
CA ASP A 311 18.67 -11.94 13.98
C ASP A 311 19.18 -10.49 13.90
N SER A 312 18.53 -9.55 14.59
CA SER A 312 18.81 -8.10 14.59
C SER A 312 18.70 -7.41 13.22
N GLU A 313 18.19 -8.09 12.19
CA GLU A 313 18.00 -7.56 10.83
C GLU A 313 16.52 -7.50 10.45
N SER A 314 15.73 -8.43 10.98
CA SER A 314 14.30 -8.52 10.73
C SER A 314 13.51 -7.80 11.83
N ALA A 315 12.41 -7.17 11.44
CA ALA A 315 11.47 -6.53 12.36
C ALA A 315 10.31 -7.47 12.74
N GLU A 316 9.96 -7.51 14.03
CA GLU A 316 8.66 -7.98 14.53
C GLU A 316 7.72 -6.79 14.61
N LEU A 317 6.53 -6.91 14.03
CA LEU A 317 5.62 -5.78 13.80
C LEU A 317 4.49 -5.73 14.82
N PHE A 318 4.12 -4.51 15.17
CA PHE A 318 2.94 -4.14 15.94
C PHE A 318 2.21 -3.06 15.13
N ASP A 319 1.47 -3.53 14.13
CA ASP A 319 0.85 -2.69 13.12
C ASP A 319 -0.52 -2.12 13.56
N GLY A 320 -1.22 -1.49 12.61
CA GLY A 320 -2.51 -0.85 12.86
C GLY A 320 -3.56 -1.78 13.49
N ASP A 321 -3.56 -3.08 13.21
CA ASP A 321 -4.51 -4.01 13.84
C ASP A 321 -4.18 -4.23 15.31
N ARG A 322 -2.89 -4.32 15.67
CA ARG A 322 -2.47 -4.43 17.07
C ARG A 322 -2.76 -3.16 17.85
N ILE A 323 -2.57 -1.99 17.23
CA ILE A 323 -2.90 -0.69 17.81
C ILE A 323 -4.41 -0.56 18.02
N ALA A 324 -5.20 -0.89 17.00
CA ALA A 324 -6.66 -0.84 17.08
C ALA A 324 -7.20 -1.76 18.18
N VAL A 325 -6.67 -2.98 18.32
CA VAL A 325 -7.05 -3.90 19.40
C VAL A 325 -6.63 -3.38 20.77
N LEU A 326 -5.46 -2.77 20.90
CA LEU A 326 -5.01 -2.15 22.15
C LEU A 326 -5.97 -1.04 22.61
N PHE A 327 -6.35 -0.14 21.69
CA PHE A 327 -7.36 0.89 21.96
C PHE A 327 -8.72 0.29 22.27
N ALA A 328 -9.12 -0.76 21.55
CA ALA A 328 -10.38 -1.45 21.78
C ALA A 328 -10.48 -2.04 23.19
N MET A 329 -9.39 -2.64 23.67
CA MET A 329 -9.30 -3.14 25.04
C MET A 329 -9.42 -2.03 26.06
N TYR A 330 -8.62 -0.96 25.91
CA TYR A 330 -8.62 0.16 26.83
C TYR A 330 -10.01 0.81 26.92
N LEU A 331 -10.59 1.19 25.79
CA LEU A 331 -11.90 1.84 25.74
C LEU A 331 -13.01 0.93 26.27
N LYS A 332 -12.93 -0.37 26.00
CA LYS A 332 -13.89 -1.33 26.55
C LYS A 332 -13.87 -1.35 28.08
N GLU A 333 -12.68 -1.37 28.71
CA GLU A 333 -12.59 -1.30 30.18
C GLU A 333 -13.20 -0.01 30.72
N GLN A 334 -12.88 1.13 30.10
CA GLN A 334 -13.45 2.42 30.51
C GLN A 334 -14.99 2.47 30.37
N LEU A 335 -15.52 1.88 29.28
CA LEU A 335 -16.96 1.80 29.05
C LEU A 335 -17.67 0.85 30.02
N ASP A 336 -17.05 -0.28 30.35
CA ASP A 336 -17.59 -1.23 31.33
C ASP A 336 -17.65 -0.60 32.74
N GLU A 337 -16.62 0.16 33.13
CA GLU A 337 -16.62 0.96 34.37
C GLU A 337 -17.68 2.06 34.36
N PHE A 338 -17.80 2.79 33.25
CA PHE A 338 -18.81 3.84 33.09
C PHE A 338 -20.23 3.27 33.20
N ALA A 339 -20.50 2.13 32.55
CA ALA A 339 -21.79 1.45 32.58
C ALA A 339 -22.15 0.91 33.98
N ALA A 340 -21.16 0.66 34.84
CA ALA A 340 -21.40 0.30 36.24
C ALA A 340 -21.90 1.48 37.08
N ILE A 341 -21.61 2.73 36.67
CA ILE A 341 -21.90 3.96 37.43
C ILE A 341 -23.09 4.73 36.84
N LYS A 342 -23.29 4.68 35.52
CA LYS A 342 -24.31 5.45 34.79
C LYS A 342 -25.34 4.54 34.14
N THR A 343 -26.56 5.05 34.00
CA THR A 343 -27.68 4.34 33.34
C THR A 343 -27.64 4.42 31.81
N ASN A 344 -26.88 5.36 31.25
CA ASN A 344 -26.73 5.51 29.80
C ASN A 344 -25.73 4.48 29.28
N ARG A 345 -26.03 3.87 28.13
CA ARG A 345 -25.12 2.95 27.45
C ARG A 345 -24.53 3.61 26.22
N LEU A 346 -23.21 3.68 26.18
CA LEU A 346 -22.46 3.94 24.96
C LEU A 346 -22.14 2.59 24.31
N THR A 347 -22.15 2.56 22.99
CA THR A 347 -21.75 1.39 22.20
C THR A 347 -20.41 1.65 21.55
N MET A 348 -19.68 0.58 21.26
CA MET A 348 -18.39 0.62 20.61
C MET A 348 -18.41 -0.33 19.40
N GLY A 349 -17.80 0.10 18.30
CA GLY A 349 -17.52 -0.72 17.15
C GLY A 349 -16.08 -0.50 16.71
N ILE A 350 -15.49 -1.50 16.05
CA ILE A 350 -14.19 -1.39 15.40
C ILE A 350 -14.39 -1.60 13.90
N VAL A 351 -13.81 -0.71 13.10
CA VAL A 351 -13.85 -0.85 11.65
C VAL A 351 -12.47 -1.23 11.16
N GLN A 352 -12.40 -2.22 10.28
CA GLN A 352 -11.18 -2.73 9.67
C GLN A 352 -11.30 -2.72 8.13
N THR A 353 -10.18 -2.93 7.45
CA THR A 353 -10.19 -3.20 6.02
C THR A 353 -9.93 -4.67 5.75
N ALA A 354 -10.05 -5.11 4.49
CA ALA A 354 -9.73 -6.48 4.11
C ALA A 354 -8.25 -6.88 4.31
N TYR A 355 -7.36 -5.91 4.54
CA TYR A 355 -5.95 -6.17 4.85
C TYR A 355 -5.71 -6.56 6.31
N ALA A 356 -6.73 -6.43 7.16
CA ALA A 356 -6.59 -6.76 8.57
C ALA A 356 -6.32 -8.26 8.75
N ASN A 357 -5.42 -8.60 9.67
CA ASN A 357 -5.19 -10.01 9.99
C ASN A 357 -6.46 -10.62 10.60
N GLY A 358 -6.93 -11.74 10.08
CA GLY A 358 -8.14 -12.40 10.55
C GLY A 358 -8.06 -12.84 12.01
N ALA A 359 -6.86 -13.01 12.58
CA ALA A 359 -6.70 -13.20 14.02
C ALA A 359 -7.14 -11.97 14.83
N SER A 360 -6.88 -10.76 14.34
CA SER A 360 -7.30 -9.51 14.97
C SER A 360 -8.83 -9.40 15.01
N THR A 361 -9.49 -9.62 13.87
CA THR A 361 -10.95 -9.58 13.75
C THR A 361 -11.62 -10.61 14.66
N ARG A 362 -11.08 -11.84 14.70
CA ARG A 362 -11.55 -12.88 15.63
C ARG A 362 -11.34 -12.48 17.08
N PHE A 363 -10.21 -11.87 17.43
CA PHE A 363 -9.96 -11.42 18.80
C PHE A 363 -10.98 -10.37 19.23
N ILE A 364 -11.24 -9.35 18.40
CA ILE A 364 -12.22 -8.30 18.71
C ILE A 364 -13.62 -8.89 18.88
N ARG A 365 -14.08 -9.70 17.93
CA ARG A 365 -15.42 -10.29 17.95
C ARG A 365 -15.60 -11.33 19.06
N ASP A 366 -14.65 -12.27 19.17
CA ASP A 366 -14.81 -13.46 20.00
C ASP A 366 -14.30 -13.26 21.43
N THR A 367 -13.31 -12.39 21.65
CA THR A 367 -12.77 -12.10 22.98
C THR A 367 -13.35 -10.81 23.54
N LEU A 368 -13.24 -9.69 22.82
CA LEU A 368 -13.72 -8.39 23.31
C LEU A 368 -15.23 -8.23 23.20
N LYS A 369 -15.90 -9.04 22.37
CA LYS A 369 -17.35 -8.97 22.11
C LYS A 369 -17.78 -7.59 21.60
N ILE A 370 -16.93 -6.99 20.78
CA ILE A 370 -17.19 -5.70 20.11
C ILE A 370 -17.62 -5.99 18.67
N GLU A 371 -18.58 -5.21 18.16
CA GLU A 371 -19.01 -5.32 16.76
C GLU A 371 -17.89 -4.87 15.82
N THR A 372 -17.68 -5.63 14.73
CA THR A 372 -16.62 -5.37 13.76
C THR A 372 -17.16 -5.26 12.35
N ASP A 373 -16.84 -4.16 11.67
CA ASP A 373 -17.19 -3.94 10.26
C ASP A 373 -15.95 -3.97 9.37
N ILE A 374 -16.08 -4.53 8.17
CA ILE A 374 -15.01 -4.55 7.16
C ILE A 374 -15.40 -3.62 6.02
N VAL A 375 -14.55 -2.64 5.70
CA VAL A 375 -14.78 -1.65 4.64
C VAL A 375 -13.62 -1.60 3.64
N THR A 376 -13.85 -1.00 2.48
CA THR A 376 -12.86 -0.89 1.39
C THR A 376 -11.68 0.03 1.75
N ASN A 377 -11.94 1.15 2.45
CA ASN A 377 -10.93 2.19 2.67
C ASN A 377 -11.21 2.97 3.96
N ALA A 378 -10.16 3.50 4.59
CA ALA A 378 -10.19 4.49 5.69
C ALA A 378 -11.26 5.59 5.53
N LYS A 379 -11.59 6.03 4.31
CA LYS A 379 -12.67 7.01 4.11
C LYS A 379 -14.08 6.52 4.46
N HIS A 380 -14.35 5.23 4.33
CA HIS A 380 -15.59 4.64 4.80
C HIS A 380 -15.57 4.37 6.31
N LEU A 381 -14.38 4.27 6.93
CA LEU A 381 -14.24 4.37 8.39
C LEU A 381 -14.64 5.78 8.86
N HIS A 382 -14.29 6.80 8.06
CA HIS A 382 -14.40 8.20 8.43
C HIS A 382 -15.84 8.70 8.61
N GLU A 383 -16.82 8.38 7.76
CA GLU A 383 -18.15 9.05 7.82
C GLU A 383 -18.90 8.95 9.17
N ALA A 384 -18.72 7.87 9.94
CA ALA A 384 -19.31 7.72 11.28
C ALA A 384 -18.36 8.20 12.41
N ALA A 385 -17.03 8.13 12.18
CA ALA A 385 -16.01 8.57 13.14
C ALA A 385 -15.67 10.07 13.02
N SER A 386 -15.98 10.70 11.89
CA SER A 386 -15.69 12.10 11.53
C SER A 386 -16.49 13.11 12.33
N GLU A 387 -17.52 12.65 13.04
CA GLU A 387 -18.20 13.47 14.05
C GLU A 387 -17.29 13.76 15.26
N PHE A 388 -16.20 13.00 15.46
CA PHE A 388 -15.35 13.08 16.66
C PHE A 388 -13.90 13.51 16.35
N ASP A 389 -13.24 13.00 15.30
CA ASP A 389 -11.83 13.29 14.97
C ASP A 389 -11.56 13.66 13.49
N THR A 390 -10.42 14.32 13.21
CA THR A 390 -10.12 14.90 11.88
C THR A 390 -9.44 13.95 10.89
N VAL A 391 -8.36 13.28 11.31
CA VAL A 391 -7.50 12.42 10.47
C VAL A 391 -6.57 11.62 11.40
N GLY A 392 -6.06 10.47 10.94
CA GLY A 392 -5.03 9.72 11.67
C GLY A 392 -3.80 10.58 11.92
N ASP A 393 -3.29 10.57 13.14
CA ASP A 393 -2.22 11.45 13.62
C ASP A 393 -1.17 10.65 14.38
N ALA A 394 0.01 10.49 13.77
CA ALA A 394 1.06 9.67 14.35
C ALA A 394 1.58 10.18 15.70
N PHE A 395 1.46 11.48 16.00
CA PHE A 395 1.88 12.03 17.30
C PHE A 395 0.83 11.75 18.37
N ALA A 396 -0.45 11.95 18.05
CA ALA A 396 -1.54 11.62 18.96
C ALA A 396 -1.59 10.11 19.24
N ASP A 397 -1.45 9.29 18.19
CA ASP A 397 -1.42 7.83 18.29
C ASP A 397 -0.23 7.35 19.12
N LEU A 398 0.97 7.92 18.93
CA LEU A 398 2.15 7.62 19.75
C LEU A 398 1.83 7.79 21.25
N LEU A 399 1.29 8.95 21.63
CA LEU A 399 0.96 9.24 23.03
C LEU A 399 -0.18 8.36 23.56
N ALA A 400 -1.21 8.10 22.74
CA ALA A 400 -2.33 7.24 23.13
C ALA A 400 -1.90 5.79 23.35
N ILE A 401 -1.03 5.25 22.47
CA ILE A 401 -0.48 3.89 22.60
C ILE A 401 0.35 3.79 23.89
N GLU A 402 1.24 4.75 24.14
CA GLU A 402 2.05 4.78 25.36
C GLU A 402 1.19 4.85 26.62
N MET A 403 0.06 5.56 26.57
CA MET A 403 -0.90 5.58 27.69
C MET A 403 -1.65 4.27 27.89
N CYS A 404 -2.02 3.58 26.82
CA CYS A 404 -2.60 2.24 26.93
C CYS A 404 -1.59 1.23 27.50
N LEU A 405 -0.35 1.25 27.01
CA LEU A 405 0.71 0.37 27.52
C LEU A 405 0.99 0.62 29.01
N ARG A 406 1.02 1.89 29.44
CA ARG A 406 1.15 2.25 30.85
C ARG A 406 -0.04 1.81 31.69
N HIS A 407 -1.27 2.06 31.22
CA HIS A 407 -2.51 1.63 31.91
C HIS A 407 -2.51 0.13 32.19
N PHE A 408 -2.08 -0.66 31.21
CA PHE A 408 -1.98 -2.11 31.38
C PHE A 408 -0.69 -2.58 32.08
N GLY A 409 0.29 -1.70 32.26
CA GLY A 409 1.63 -2.03 32.76
C GLY A 409 2.39 -3.00 31.84
N TRP A 410 2.21 -2.87 30.53
CA TRP A 410 2.67 -3.83 29.52
C TRP A 410 4.02 -3.44 28.91
N SER A 411 4.90 -4.44 28.86
CA SER A 411 6.07 -4.49 27.98
C SER A 411 5.68 -4.81 26.53
N MET A 412 6.65 -4.75 25.60
CA MET A 412 6.43 -5.21 24.21
C MET A 412 6.10 -6.72 24.15
N ASP A 413 6.70 -7.52 25.03
CA ASP A 413 6.37 -8.95 25.16
C ASP A 413 4.95 -9.16 25.66
N ASP A 414 4.51 -8.39 26.65
CA ASP A 414 3.12 -8.43 27.12
C ASP A 414 2.15 -8.08 25.98
N TRP A 415 2.41 -6.99 25.26
CA TRP A 415 1.57 -6.57 24.15
C TRP A 415 1.50 -7.63 23.04
N ASN A 416 2.60 -8.33 22.77
CA ASN A 416 2.61 -9.40 21.78
C ASN A 416 1.83 -10.64 22.25
N GLN A 417 2.07 -11.08 23.49
CA GLN A 417 1.59 -12.37 24.01
C GLN A 417 0.16 -12.33 24.55
N LYS A 418 -0.29 -11.20 25.10
CA LYS A 418 -1.62 -11.06 25.74
C LYS A 418 -2.74 -10.76 24.76
N LEU A 419 -2.40 -10.36 23.53
CA LEU A 419 -3.37 -10.15 22.45
C LEU A 419 -3.65 -11.48 21.71
N TYR A 420 -3.30 -11.51 20.44
CA TYR A 420 -3.51 -12.63 19.53
C TYR A 420 -2.22 -12.90 18.75
N SER A 421 -2.10 -14.12 18.23
CA SER A 421 -1.05 -14.48 17.29
C SER A 421 -1.57 -14.29 15.87
N ASP A 422 -0.83 -13.51 15.08
CA ASP A 422 -1.16 -13.30 13.67
C ASP A 422 -1.17 -14.61 12.90
N VAL A 423 -2.13 -14.75 11.99
CA VAL A 423 -2.03 -15.77 10.94
C VAL A 423 -0.90 -15.34 9.99
N PRO A 424 -0.02 -16.27 9.54
CA PRO A 424 0.97 -15.96 8.52
C PRO A 424 0.32 -15.27 7.32
N ASN A 425 0.85 -14.12 6.95
CA ASN A 425 0.32 -13.27 5.88
C ASN A 425 1.46 -12.67 5.07
N ILE A 426 1.16 -12.31 3.82
CA ILE A 426 2.08 -11.65 2.92
C ILE A 426 1.34 -10.56 2.13
N LEU A 427 2.01 -9.42 1.96
CA LEU A 427 1.57 -8.33 1.10
C LEU A 427 2.61 -8.13 0.01
N ILE A 428 2.18 -8.23 -1.25
CA ILE A 428 3.06 -8.04 -2.42
C ILE A 428 2.51 -6.90 -3.28
N LYS A 429 3.43 -6.09 -3.81
CA LYS A 429 3.13 -5.03 -4.79
C LYS A 429 3.53 -5.53 -6.17
N VAL A 430 2.56 -5.65 -7.07
CA VAL A 430 2.75 -6.19 -8.43
C VAL A 430 2.67 -5.04 -9.44
N PRO A 431 3.71 -4.77 -10.24
CA PRO A 431 3.64 -3.81 -11.33
C PRO A 431 2.61 -4.26 -12.38
N VAL A 432 1.81 -3.32 -12.88
CA VAL A 432 0.80 -3.57 -13.92
C VAL A 432 0.80 -2.46 -14.97
N ASP A 433 0.45 -2.78 -16.22
CA ASP A 433 0.38 -1.80 -17.31
C ASP A 433 -0.81 -0.86 -17.17
N ASP A 434 -1.99 -1.41 -16.81
CA ASP A 434 -3.21 -0.65 -16.53
C ASP A 434 -3.91 -1.27 -15.31
N ARG A 435 -3.93 -0.57 -14.18
CA ARG A 435 -4.61 -1.05 -12.97
C ARG A 435 -6.13 -0.89 -13.02
N SER A 436 -6.66 -0.07 -13.94
CA SER A 436 -8.09 0.25 -14.03
C SER A 436 -8.94 -0.94 -14.50
N ILE A 437 -8.30 -1.94 -15.12
CA ILE A 437 -8.93 -3.20 -15.52
C ILE A 437 -9.39 -4.02 -14.32
N PHE A 438 -8.72 -3.86 -13.18
CA PHE A 438 -9.04 -4.56 -11.96
C PHE A 438 -10.15 -3.85 -11.20
N LYS A 439 -11.33 -4.46 -11.17
CA LYS A 439 -12.49 -3.93 -10.44
C LYS A 439 -12.88 -4.90 -9.36
N THR A 440 -13.21 -4.40 -8.18
CA THR A 440 -13.53 -5.21 -7.00
C THR A 440 -14.94 -4.91 -6.47
N THR A 441 -15.42 -5.77 -5.56
CA THR A 441 -16.67 -5.64 -4.80
C THR A 441 -16.48 -6.21 -3.39
N ASN A 442 -17.51 -6.12 -2.55
CA ASN A 442 -17.54 -6.68 -1.19
C ASN A 442 -16.34 -6.24 -0.34
N ALA A 443 -16.26 -4.95 -0.02
CA ALA A 443 -15.13 -4.39 0.74
C ALA A 443 -13.75 -4.68 0.10
N GLU A 444 -13.68 -4.69 -1.24
CA GLU A 444 -12.49 -5.07 -2.03
C GLU A 444 -12.03 -6.52 -1.87
N GLN A 445 -12.82 -7.38 -1.21
CA GLN A 445 -12.50 -8.79 -0.99
C GLN A 445 -12.76 -9.68 -2.20
N THR A 446 -13.43 -9.17 -3.24
CA THR A 446 -13.81 -9.97 -4.40
C THR A 446 -13.50 -9.23 -5.69
N LEU A 447 -12.72 -9.84 -6.58
CA LEU A 447 -12.45 -9.31 -7.91
C LEU A 447 -13.66 -9.54 -8.84
N LEU A 448 -14.20 -8.45 -9.38
CA LEU A 448 -15.23 -8.45 -10.43
C LEU A 448 -14.63 -8.55 -11.83
N LYS A 449 -13.51 -7.86 -12.09
CA LYS A 449 -12.82 -7.84 -13.38
C LYS A 449 -11.31 -7.84 -13.19
N PRO A 450 -10.53 -8.50 -14.08
CA PRO A 450 -10.97 -9.45 -15.11
C PRO A 450 -11.76 -10.64 -14.52
N SER A 451 -12.75 -11.15 -15.27
CA SER A 451 -13.62 -12.23 -14.76
C SER A 451 -12.84 -13.52 -14.68
N HIS A 452 -12.53 -13.98 -13.47
CA HIS A 452 -11.95 -15.29 -13.28
C HIS A 452 -13.05 -16.34 -13.53
N GLN A 453 -12.90 -17.20 -14.54
CA GLN A 453 -13.52 -18.53 -14.45
C GLN A 453 -12.76 -19.27 -13.35
N PRO A 454 -13.40 -19.72 -12.26
CA PRO A 454 -12.70 -20.50 -11.26
C PRO A 454 -12.20 -21.78 -11.95
N ARG A 455 -10.89 -21.86 -12.21
CA ARG A 455 -10.26 -23.15 -12.47
C ARG A 455 -10.36 -23.88 -11.13
N HIS A 456 -11.21 -24.91 -11.09
CA HIS A 456 -11.45 -25.79 -9.94
C HIS A 456 -10.23 -25.88 -9.01
N ASN A 457 -10.31 -25.20 -7.88
CA ASN A 457 -9.53 -25.45 -6.67
C ASN A 457 -10.28 -24.75 -5.52
N GLU A 458 -11.11 -25.52 -4.81
CA GLU A 458 -11.83 -25.09 -3.59
C GLU A 458 -10.89 -24.94 -2.37
N ASP A 459 -9.56 -24.91 -2.57
CA ASP A 459 -8.56 -25.06 -1.51
C ASP A 459 -7.57 -23.88 -1.38
N VAL A 460 -7.88 -22.68 -1.89
CA VAL A 460 -7.07 -21.47 -1.61
C VAL A 460 -7.76 -20.66 -0.51
N PRO A 461 -7.26 -20.65 0.74
CA PRO A 461 -7.85 -19.84 1.80
C PRO A 461 -7.67 -18.35 1.51
N ASN A 462 -8.71 -17.56 1.78
CA ASN A 462 -8.72 -16.10 1.98
C ASN A 462 -7.64 -15.27 1.23
N THR A 463 -7.67 -15.30 -0.10
CA THR A 463 -6.87 -14.38 -0.92
C THR A 463 -7.72 -13.18 -1.31
N THR A 464 -7.27 -11.98 -0.94
CA THR A 464 -7.92 -10.71 -1.30
C THR A 464 -7.04 -9.93 -2.27
N MET A 465 -7.58 -9.62 -3.45
CA MET A 465 -6.90 -8.76 -4.44
C MET A 465 -7.51 -7.37 -4.41
N VAL A 466 -6.68 -6.35 -4.19
CA VAL A 466 -7.12 -4.97 -4.05
C VAL A 466 -6.35 -4.07 -5.01
N THR A 467 -7.09 -3.24 -5.75
CA THR A 467 -6.52 -2.21 -6.61
C THR A 467 -6.79 -0.84 -6.03
N ASN A 468 -5.81 -0.34 -5.28
CA ASN A 468 -5.91 0.93 -4.59
C ASN A 468 -5.46 2.09 -5.49
N GLY A 469 -6.22 3.19 -5.49
CA GLY A 469 -5.99 4.38 -6.31
C GLY A 469 -4.69 5.14 -6.01
N THR A 470 -3.98 4.81 -4.94
CA THR A 470 -2.76 5.48 -4.44
C THR A 470 -1.48 4.65 -4.57
N ASP A 471 -1.58 3.39 -5.01
CA ASP A 471 -0.47 2.45 -4.98
C ASP A 471 0.31 2.43 -6.28
N SER A 472 1.28 3.34 -6.41
CA SER A 472 2.25 3.34 -7.51
C SER A 472 3.64 3.02 -6.96
N ILE A 473 4.42 2.16 -7.63
CA ILE A 473 5.82 1.83 -7.22
C ILE A 473 6.71 3.06 -7.42
N SER A 474 6.45 3.78 -8.50
CA SER A 474 6.91 5.11 -8.83
C SER A 474 5.76 5.82 -9.56
N SER A 475 5.83 7.13 -9.77
CA SER A 475 4.84 7.88 -10.57
C SER A 475 4.52 7.29 -11.95
N ASP A 476 5.43 6.50 -12.52
CA ASP A 476 5.38 6.01 -13.91
C ASP A 476 5.04 4.52 -13.98
N ILE A 477 4.95 3.83 -12.83
CA ILE A 477 4.65 2.40 -12.73
C ILE A 477 3.46 2.22 -11.81
N GLU A 478 2.32 1.92 -12.41
CA GLU A 478 1.13 1.50 -11.67
C GLU A 478 1.36 0.14 -11.01
N SER A 479 0.71 -0.08 -9.87
CA SER A 479 0.79 -1.37 -9.20
C SER A 479 -0.50 -1.76 -8.52
N SER A 480 -0.71 -3.06 -8.35
CA SER A 480 -1.77 -3.64 -7.53
C SER A 480 -1.18 -4.24 -6.26
N ARG A 481 -1.95 -4.20 -5.16
CA ARG A 481 -1.59 -4.85 -3.89
C ARG A 481 -2.36 -6.16 -3.78
N SER A 482 -1.64 -7.25 -3.54
CA SER A 482 -2.25 -8.55 -3.26
C SER A 482 -1.91 -8.98 -1.84
N TRP A 483 -2.94 -9.41 -1.10
CA TRP A 483 -2.83 -9.87 0.28
C TRP A 483 -3.49 -11.24 0.44
N THR A 484 -2.84 -12.12 1.19
CA THR A 484 -3.38 -13.44 1.49
C THR A 484 -3.05 -13.89 2.91
N GLU A 485 -3.95 -14.67 3.49
CA GLU A 485 -3.68 -15.52 4.65
C GLU A 485 -3.47 -16.96 4.15
N SER A 486 -2.22 -17.39 3.95
CA SER A 486 -1.97 -18.78 3.61
C SER A 486 -0.59 -19.28 4.03
N ALA A 487 -0.53 -20.59 4.29
CA ALA A 487 0.70 -21.38 4.46
C ALA A 487 1.31 -21.83 3.10
N THR A 488 0.90 -21.22 1.98
CA THR A 488 1.36 -21.59 0.62
C THR A 488 2.28 -20.53 0.02
N SER A 489 3.23 -20.95 -0.83
CA SER A 489 4.37 -20.12 -1.26
C SER A 489 3.95 -18.86 -2.05
N PRO A 490 4.66 -17.72 -1.90
CA PRO A 490 4.42 -16.44 -2.60
C PRO A 490 4.36 -16.53 -4.13
N THR A 491 5.02 -17.53 -4.71
CA THR A 491 5.19 -17.75 -6.15
C THR A 491 3.86 -17.97 -6.88
N GLY A 492 2.93 -18.75 -6.30
CA GLY A 492 1.66 -19.08 -6.97
C GLY A 492 0.71 -17.88 -7.14
N LEU A 493 0.82 -16.87 -6.27
CA LEU A 493 0.04 -15.63 -6.35
C LEU A 493 0.54 -14.68 -7.43
N THR A 494 1.86 -14.56 -7.54
CA THR A 494 2.51 -13.73 -8.58
C THR A 494 2.22 -14.31 -9.96
N GLU A 495 2.36 -15.62 -10.14
CA GLU A 495 2.05 -16.31 -11.39
C GLU A 495 0.57 -16.21 -11.79
N ALA A 496 -0.36 -16.29 -10.82
CA ALA A 496 -1.78 -16.11 -11.07
C ALA A 496 -2.09 -14.69 -11.59
N LEU A 497 -1.47 -13.67 -10.98
CA LEU A 497 -1.63 -12.27 -11.38
C LEU A 497 -1.02 -11.96 -12.75
N GLU A 498 0.20 -12.42 -13.02
CA GLU A 498 0.84 -12.29 -14.34
C GLU A 498 0.01 -12.99 -15.42
N SER A 499 -0.59 -14.14 -15.11
CA SER A 499 -1.44 -14.87 -16.06
C SER A 499 -2.74 -14.14 -16.43
N LEU A 500 -3.26 -13.26 -15.57
CA LEU A 500 -4.44 -12.44 -15.84
C LEU A 500 -4.13 -11.27 -16.77
N GLN A 501 -2.90 -10.77 -16.81
CA GLN A 501 -2.47 -9.72 -17.75
C GLN A 501 -2.42 -10.25 -19.19
N ILE A 502 -2.09 -11.53 -19.39
CA ILE A 502 -1.93 -12.14 -20.72
C ILE A 502 -3.29 -12.38 -21.42
N GLN A 503 -4.42 -12.34 -20.70
CA GLN A 503 -5.73 -12.66 -21.27
C GLN A 503 -6.41 -11.51 -22.03
N ASP A 504 -5.92 -10.27 -21.95
CA ASP A 504 -6.58 -9.10 -22.54
C ASP A 504 -5.93 -8.59 -23.85
N GLU A 505 -4.82 -9.19 -24.29
CA GLU A 505 -4.23 -8.89 -25.61
C GLU A 505 -4.78 -9.83 -26.69
N SER A 506 -6.02 -9.59 -27.15
CA SER A 506 -6.44 -9.62 -28.56
C SER A 506 -7.95 -9.90 -28.70
N ASN A 507 -8.75 -8.85 -28.75
CA ASN A 507 -10.05 -8.89 -29.43
C ASN A 507 -10.10 -7.78 -30.48
N THR A 508 -9.16 -7.84 -31.44
CA THR A 508 -9.19 -7.07 -32.68
C THR A 508 -8.53 -7.89 -33.79
N ASP A 509 -9.34 -8.35 -34.73
CA ASP A 509 -9.05 -8.69 -36.13
C ASP A 509 -7.65 -9.22 -36.50
N PHE A 510 -7.54 -10.54 -36.64
CA PHE A 510 -6.73 -11.16 -37.70
C PHE A 510 -7.51 -12.32 -38.31
N HIS A 511 -8.30 -11.99 -39.33
CA HIS A 511 -8.76 -12.94 -40.32
C HIS A 511 -7.59 -13.36 -41.23
N ASP A 512 -7.65 -14.61 -41.68
CA ASP A 512 -6.96 -15.23 -42.81
C ASP A 512 -5.49 -15.68 -42.66
N ALA A 513 -5.33 -16.89 -42.15
CA ALA A 513 -4.52 -17.90 -42.83
C ALA A 513 -5.25 -19.26 -42.76
N VAL A 514 -5.99 -19.53 -43.83
CA VAL A 514 -6.60 -20.80 -44.17
C VAL A 514 -5.54 -21.90 -44.23
N PHE A 515 -5.73 -22.99 -43.50
CA PHE A 515 -5.51 -24.32 -44.05
C PHE A 515 -6.80 -25.12 -43.90
N ASP A 516 -7.37 -25.32 -45.08
CA ASP A 516 -8.44 -26.22 -45.44
C ASP A 516 -8.00 -27.67 -45.16
N ASP A 517 -8.88 -28.43 -44.53
CA ASP A 517 -9.03 -29.87 -44.77
C ASP A 517 -10.47 -30.22 -44.39
N SER A 518 -11.36 -30.07 -45.36
CA SER A 518 -12.59 -30.84 -45.43
C SER A 518 -12.23 -32.33 -45.58
N ASP A 519 -12.47 -33.14 -44.56
CA ASP A 519 -13.23 -34.37 -44.75
C ASP A 519 -13.76 -34.91 -43.41
N ASP A 520 -15.04 -35.20 -43.46
CA ASP A 520 -15.90 -35.77 -42.44
C ASP A 520 -15.45 -37.22 -42.16
N ASP A 521 -14.92 -37.50 -40.97
CA ASP A 521 -15.20 -38.79 -40.34
C ASP A 521 -15.24 -38.73 -38.82
N SER A 522 -16.26 -39.40 -38.33
CA SER A 522 -16.79 -39.41 -36.99
C SER A 522 -15.82 -39.88 -35.88
N ASN A 523 -16.02 -39.34 -34.67
CA ASN A 523 -15.45 -39.81 -33.39
C ASN A 523 -13.91 -39.80 -33.26
N ASN A 524 -13.32 -38.68 -32.80
CA ASN A 524 -12.19 -38.77 -31.89
C ASN A 524 -11.99 -37.51 -31.03
N LYS A 525 -11.97 -37.69 -29.71
CA LYS A 525 -11.48 -36.70 -28.74
C LYS A 525 -9.97 -36.56 -28.93
N THR A 526 -9.50 -35.56 -29.67
CA THR A 526 -8.07 -35.32 -29.82
C THR A 526 -7.52 -34.50 -28.66
N ASN A 527 -6.78 -35.20 -27.80
CA ASN A 527 -5.81 -34.66 -26.85
C ASN A 527 -4.72 -33.90 -27.63
N HIS A 528 -4.62 -32.59 -27.43
CA HIS A 528 -3.51 -31.81 -27.96
C HIS A 528 -2.23 -32.06 -27.13
N VAL A 529 -1.31 -32.88 -27.64
CA VAL A 529 0.09 -32.88 -27.19
C VAL A 529 0.77 -31.71 -27.87
N GLY A 530 1.03 -30.64 -27.12
CA GLY A 530 1.75 -29.46 -27.62
C GLY A 530 3.23 -29.76 -27.85
N TYR A 531 3.78 -29.31 -28.99
CA TYR A 531 5.23 -29.29 -29.22
C TYR A 531 5.89 -28.23 -28.31
N PRO A 532 7.11 -28.45 -27.80
CA PRO A 532 7.81 -27.47 -26.98
C PRO A 532 8.08 -26.20 -27.80
N LYS A 533 7.60 -25.05 -27.30
CA LYS A 533 7.75 -23.74 -27.96
C LYS A 533 9.07 -23.02 -27.63
N LYS A 534 9.99 -23.59 -26.85
CA LYS A 534 11.26 -22.92 -26.49
C LYS A 534 12.44 -23.88 -26.34
N TRP A 535 13.60 -23.43 -26.83
CA TRP A 535 14.91 -24.06 -26.66
C TRP A 535 15.46 -23.77 -25.25
N ILE A 536 16.04 -24.77 -24.59
CA ILE A 536 16.76 -24.57 -23.32
C ILE A 536 18.25 -24.39 -23.65
N GLN A 537 18.83 -23.25 -23.24
CA GLN A 537 20.28 -22.97 -23.35
C GLN A 537 20.93 -23.10 -21.97
N LYS A 538 22.23 -23.42 -21.95
CA LYS A 538 23.05 -23.72 -20.74
C LYS A 538 23.10 -22.57 -19.71
N ASP A 539 22.59 -21.40 -20.08
CA ASP A 539 22.78 -20.12 -19.41
C ASP A 539 21.46 -19.62 -18.78
N ASP A 540 20.37 -20.34 -19.02
CA ASP A 540 19.04 -20.05 -18.49
C ASP A 540 18.93 -20.49 -17.03
N LYS A 541 18.66 -19.53 -16.13
CA LYS A 541 18.70 -19.74 -14.67
C LYS A 541 17.72 -20.83 -14.20
N ASP A 542 16.54 -20.90 -14.79
CA ASP A 542 15.51 -21.88 -14.41
C ASP A 542 15.91 -23.29 -14.83
N SER A 543 16.50 -23.41 -16.02
CA SER A 543 17.01 -24.68 -16.54
C SER A 543 18.25 -25.17 -15.78
N ILE A 544 19.14 -24.26 -15.36
CA ILE A 544 20.30 -24.58 -14.52
C ILE A 544 19.86 -25.10 -13.15
N GLU A 545 18.85 -24.47 -12.56
CA GLU A 545 18.33 -24.84 -11.24
C GLU A 545 17.65 -26.21 -11.27
N ILE A 546 16.87 -26.50 -12.31
CA ILE A 546 16.26 -27.83 -12.51
C ILE A 546 17.34 -28.90 -12.71
N VAL A 547 18.35 -28.65 -13.55
CA VAL A 547 19.47 -29.60 -13.77
C VAL A 547 20.28 -29.83 -12.48
N ARG A 548 20.51 -28.78 -11.67
CA ARG A 548 21.18 -28.89 -10.36
C ARG A 548 20.39 -29.74 -9.38
N ARG A 549 19.07 -29.52 -9.28
CA ARG A 549 18.18 -30.33 -8.43
C ARG A 549 18.18 -31.80 -8.85
N LEU A 550 18.24 -32.07 -10.16
CA LEU A 550 18.32 -33.43 -10.71
C LEU A 550 19.67 -34.12 -10.43
N GLN A 551 20.80 -33.40 -10.52
CA GLN A 551 22.11 -33.93 -10.16
C GLN A 551 22.20 -34.25 -8.66
N PHE A 552 21.71 -33.35 -7.81
CA PHE A 552 21.64 -33.55 -6.36
C PHE A 552 20.79 -34.77 -5.99
N ALA A 553 19.62 -34.94 -6.63
CA ALA A 553 18.78 -36.12 -6.44
C ALA A 553 19.49 -37.44 -6.81
N LYS A 554 20.29 -37.45 -7.89
CA LYS A 554 21.10 -38.61 -8.30
C LYS A 554 22.21 -38.94 -7.29
N GLU A 555 22.81 -37.94 -6.65
CA GLU A 555 23.85 -38.12 -5.64
C GLU A 555 23.30 -38.62 -4.30
N VAL A 556 22.20 -37.99 -3.80
CA VAL A 556 21.55 -38.37 -2.54
C VAL A 556 21.02 -39.80 -2.56
N ARG A 557 20.54 -40.28 -3.73
CA ARG A 557 20.04 -41.65 -3.95
C ARG A 557 21.07 -42.75 -3.67
N LYS A 558 22.38 -42.44 -3.72
CA LYS A 558 23.45 -43.41 -3.40
C LYS A 558 23.71 -43.52 -1.90
N SER A 559 23.27 -42.55 -1.10
CA SER A 559 23.40 -42.55 0.35
C SER A 559 22.17 -43.20 1.01
N LYS A 560 22.36 -44.24 1.84
CA LYS A 560 21.27 -45.07 2.38
C LYS A 560 20.64 -44.56 3.68
N SER A 561 20.93 -43.33 4.10
CA SER A 561 20.35 -42.75 5.32
C SER A 561 20.26 -41.24 5.17
N ILE A 562 19.13 -40.62 5.52
CA ILE A 562 18.97 -39.31 6.21
C ILE A 562 17.45 -39.05 6.40
N GLY A 563 17.10 -38.25 7.43
CA GLY A 563 15.73 -37.91 7.87
C GLY A 563 14.95 -36.97 6.93
N ASP A 564 13.87 -36.34 7.43
CA ASP A 564 12.86 -35.63 6.63
C ASP A 564 13.39 -34.41 5.82
N PHE A 565 14.60 -33.93 6.11
CA PHE A 565 15.27 -32.85 5.38
C PHE A 565 16.73 -33.21 5.07
N VAL A 566 17.21 -32.79 3.90
CA VAL A 566 18.61 -32.93 3.47
C VAL A 566 19.20 -31.56 3.21
N GLU A 567 20.32 -31.26 3.86
CA GLU A 567 21.07 -30.02 3.66
C GLU A 567 22.10 -30.18 2.53
N TYR A 568 22.14 -29.24 1.60
CA TYR A 568 23.18 -29.16 0.58
C TYR A 568 23.56 -27.71 0.31
N LYS A 569 24.86 -27.41 0.45
CA LYS A 569 25.41 -26.05 0.25
C LYS A 569 24.58 -24.98 0.99
N ASN A 570 24.23 -25.24 2.25
CA ASN A 570 23.51 -24.35 3.16
C ASN A 570 22.04 -24.07 2.79
N VAL A 571 21.41 -24.94 1.98
CA VAL A 571 19.97 -24.93 1.71
C VAL A 571 19.36 -26.24 2.18
N PHE A 572 18.24 -26.17 2.90
CA PHE A 572 17.51 -27.34 3.41
C PHE A 572 16.39 -27.72 2.46
N TYR A 573 16.36 -28.99 2.04
CA TYR A 573 15.35 -29.52 1.13
C TYR A 573 14.54 -30.64 1.79
N GLU A 574 13.22 -30.68 1.59
CA GLU A 574 12.35 -31.73 2.15
C GLU A 574 12.50 -33.05 1.36
N TYR A 575 12.76 -34.15 2.06
CA TYR A 575 13.06 -35.45 1.46
C TYR A 575 11.87 -36.05 0.67
N ARG A 576 10.64 -35.63 0.99
CA ARG A 576 9.41 -36.13 0.33
C ARG A 576 9.28 -35.69 -1.12
N GLU A 577 9.79 -34.52 -1.49
CA GLU A 577 9.76 -34.04 -2.88
C GLU A 577 10.55 -34.94 -3.83
N PHE A 578 11.61 -35.61 -3.32
CA PHE A 578 12.52 -36.40 -4.15
C PHE A 578 12.10 -37.87 -4.34
N ARG A 579 11.16 -38.40 -3.53
CA ARG A 579 10.65 -39.79 -3.69
C ARG A 579 9.94 -40.03 -5.02
N LEU A 580 9.42 -38.97 -5.65
CA LEU A 580 8.67 -39.06 -6.91
C LEU A 580 9.57 -39.14 -8.15
N ILE A 581 10.88 -38.95 -8.00
CA ILE A 581 11.88 -39.05 -9.08
C ILE A 581 12.44 -40.48 -9.13
N ALA A 582 11.60 -41.43 -9.52
CA ALA A 582 11.98 -42.84 -9.68
C ALA A 582 11.55 -43.38 -11.04
N GLY A 583 11.99 -42.76 -12.13
CA GLY A 583 11.77 -43.35 -13.45
C GLY A 583 12.79 -44.42 -13.83
N LYS A 584 12.35 -45.32 -14.72
CA LYS A 584 13.19 -46.29 -15.42
C LYS A 584 13.81 -45.62 -16.65
N SER A 585 15.07 -45.95 -16.92
CA SER A 585 15.72 -45.60 -18.19
C SER A 585 15.24 -46.58 -19.28
N TYR A 586 14.89 -46.05 -20.44
CA TYR A 586 14.55 -46.83 -21.62
C TYR A 586 15.63 -46.60 -22.67
N ASP A 587 16.46 -47.61 -22.89
CA ASP A 587 17.57 -47.55 -23.82
C ASP A 587 17.07 -48.06 -25.18
N THR A 588 16.50 -47.17 -25.99
CA THR A 588 16.08 -47.50 -27.36
C THR A 588 16.42 -46.34 -28.28
N GLU A 589 17.04 -46.63 -29.43
CA GLU A 589 17.42 -45.62 -30.42
C GLU A 589 16.23 -45.26 -31.32
N TYR A 590 16.01 -43.97 -31.53
CA TYR A 590 14.94 -43.48 -32.40
C TYR A 590 15.44 -42.34 -33.30
N SER A 591 14.99 -42.31 -34.56
CA SER A 591 15.25 -41.23 -35.51
C SER A 591 13.95 -40.51 -35.86
N PHE A 592 13.85 -39.21 -35.58
CA PHE A 592 12.68 -38.40 -35.93
C PHE A 592 12.96 -37.52 -37.16
N THR A 593 12.05 -37.50 -38.14
CA THR A 593 12.23 -36.80 -39.43
C THR A 593 11.84 -35.31 -39.43
N LYS A 594 11.25 -34.78 -38.35
CA LYS A 594 10.81 -33.37 -38.25
C LYS A 594 11.54 -32.52 -37.19
N TRP A 595 12.60 -33.04 -36.57
CA TRP A 595 13.52 -32.26 -35.73
C TRP A 595 14.82 -32.00 -36.51
N PRO A 596 15.49 -30.85 -36.37
CA PRO A 596 16.65 -30.55 -37.19
C PRO A 596 17.82 -31.48 -36.82
N GLN A 597 18.20 -32.31 -37.80
CA GLN A 597 19.25 -33.33 -37.84
C GLN A 597 19.03 -34.54 -36.91
N MET A 598 18.90 -35.72 -37.53
CA MET A 598 18.73 -37.00 -36.86
C MET A 598 19.85 -37.23 -35.84
N ARG A 599 19.51 -37.23 -34.56
CA ARG A 599 20.39 -37.64 -33.46
C ARG A 599 19.70 -38.71 -32.63
N SER A 600 20.49 -39.66 -32.13
CA SER A 600 20.03 -40.76 -31.28
C SER A 600 19.93 -40.26 -29.84
N TYR A 601 18.85 -40.59 -29.14
CA TYR A 601 18.61 -40.12 -27.77
C TYR A 601 18.33 -41.30 -26.83
N THR A 602 18.80 -41.20 -25.59
CA THR A 602 18.31 -42.02 -24.46
C THR A 602 17.19 -41.27 -23.76
N ILE A 603 16.10 -41.95 -23.43
CA ILE A 603 14.96 -41.33 -22.76
C ILE A 603 14.89 -41.83 -21.32
N GLU A 604 15.04 -40.90 -20.38
CA GLU A 604 14.80 -41.16 -18.96
C GLU A 604 13.45 -40.55 -18.57
N ALA A 605 12.52 -41.39 -18.11
CA ALA A 605 11.37 -40.88 -17.38
C ALA A 605 11.90 -40.27 -16.07
N ILE A 606 11.59 -39.00 -15.81
CA ILE A 606 12.12 -38.31 -14.63
C ILE A 606 11.18 -38.53 -13.43
N GLY A 607 9.88 -38.71 -13.66
CA GLY A 607 8.87 -38.91 -12.63
C GLY A 607 7.73 -37.91 -12.75
N GLU A 608 6.86 -37.86 -11.73
CA GLU A 608 5.70 -36.97 -11.69
C GLU A 608 5.88 -35.93 -10.57
N VAL A 609 5.89 -34.65 -10.93
CA VAL A 609 5.96 -33.53 -9.98
C VAL A 609 4.77 -32.62 -10.30
N GLU A 610 3.95 -32.30 -9.29
CA GLU A 610 2.76 -31.45 -9.46
C GLU A 610 1.81 -31.91 -10.59
N ARG A 611 1.57 -33.23 -10.69
CA ARG A 611 0.71 -33.87 -11.72
C ARG A 611 1.18 -33.70 -13.17
N ILE A 612 2.44 -33.30 -13.35
CA ILE A 612 3.09 -33.16 -14.64
C ILE A 612 4.17 -34.24 -14.73
N PHE A 613 4.17 -34.97 -15.85
CA PHE A 613 5.15 -36.02 -16.10
C PHE A 613 6.32 -35.45 -16.88
N TRP A 614 7.54 -35.57 -16.36
CA TRP A 614 8.73 -34.98 -16.99
C TRP A 614 9.61 -36.04 -17.65
N LEU A 615 10.11 -35.74 -18.85
CA LEU A 615 11.02 -36.59 -19.61
C LEU A 615 12.34 -35.90 -19.87
N LEU A 616 13.44 -36.64 -19.71
CA LEU A 616 14.77 -36.21 -20.10
C LEU A 616 15.17 -36.96 -21.37
N LEU A 617 15.44 -36.24 -22.45
CA LEU A 617 16.07 -36.77 -23.66
C LEU A 617 17.56 -36.44 -23.59
N ILE A 618 18.41 -37.47 -23.59
CA ILE A 618 19.87 -37.33 -23.54
C ILE A 618 20.41 -37.66 -24.92
N ASP A 619 21.06 -36.72 -25.60
CA ASP A 619 21.64 -36.94 -26.94
C ASP A 619 22.85 -37.88 -26.83
N LYS A 620 22.76 -39.08 -27.42
CA LYS A 620 23.85 -40.07 -27.40
C LYS A 620 25.09 -39.57 -28.14
N ASN A 621 24.93 -38.63 -29.07
CA ASN A 621 26.05 -38.07 -29.83
C ASN A 621 26.63 -36.80 -29.17
N CYS A 622 26.00 -36.27 -28.12
CA CYS A 622 26.44 -35.06 -27.41
C CYS A 622 25.82 -35.01 -25.98
N GLU A 623 26.42 -35.69 -25.00
CA GLU A 623 25.91 -35.79 -23.62
C GLU A 623 25.71 -34.43 -22.90
N ASP A 624 26.33 -33.38 -23.42
CA ASP A 624 26.20 -31.98 -22.95
C ASP A 624 24.88 -31.30 -23.38
N LYS A 625 24.11 -31.91 -24.30
CA LYS A 625 22.87 -31.37 -24.83
C LYS A 625 21.72 -32.31 -24.51
N ASN A 626 21.03 -32.02 -23.41
CA ASN A 626 19.86 -32.75 -22.95
C ASN A 626 18.61 -31.89 -23.08
N TYR A 627 17.45 -32.52 -23.29
CA TYR A 627 16.17 -31.84 -23.41
C TYR A 627 15.22 -32.31 -22.31
N VAL A 628 14.51 -31.37 -21.69
CA VAL A 628 13.47 -31.69 -20.71
C VAL A 628 12.12 -31.41 -21.33
N ILE A 629 11.24 -32.41 -21.37
CA ILE A 629 9.89 -32.30 -21.91
C ILE A 629 8.87 -32.44 -20.80
N LYS A 630 7.91 -31.53 -20.81
CA LYS A 630 6.76 -31.48 -19.91
C LYS A 630 5.58 -32.20 -20.57
N LEU A 631 5.10 -33.30 -19.97
CA LEU A 631 3.88 -33.98 -20.40
C LEU A 631 2.74 -33.72 -19.41
N PRO A 632 1.52 -33.43 -19.89
CA PRO A 632 0.41 -33.05 -19.02
C PRO A 632 -0.07 -34.19 -18.12
N LYS A 633 0.13 -35.46 -18.50
CA LYS A 633 -0.25 -36.66 -17.74
C LYS A 633 0.67 -37.84 -18.05
N LYS A 634 0.73 -38.83 -17.15
CA LYS A 634 1.51 -40.05 -17.34
C LYS A 634 1.04 -40.91 -18.51
N GLU A 635 -0.26 -40.98 -18.80
CA GLU A 635 -0.80 -41.73 -19.95
C GLU A 635 -0.43 -41.09 -21.31
N SER A 636 -0.08 -39.79 -21.30
CA SER A 636 0.45 -39.10 -22.48
C SER A 636 1.86 -39.57 -22.85
N PHE A 637 2.54 -40.29 -21.95
CA PHE A 637 3.81 -40.95 -22.25
C PHE A 637 3.61 -41.91 -23.42
N GLU A 638 2.78 -42.95 -23.28
CA GLU A 638 2.57 -43.96 -24.35
C GLU A 638 2.08 -43.36 -25.67
N TYR A 639 1.39 -42.21 -25.64
CA TYR A 639 0.94 -41.50 -26.83
C TYR A 639 2.03 -40.62 -27.45
N PHE A 640 2.92 -40.02 -26.65
CA PHE A 640 4.11 -39.32 -27.14
C PHE A 640 5.09 -40.26 -27.87
N PHE A 641 5.05 -41.56 -27.55
CA PHE A 641 5.88 -42.59 -28.18
C PHE A 641 5.27 -43.24 -29.44
N ARG A 642 3.96 -43.13 -29.67
CA ARG A 642 3.30 -43.61 -30.90
C ARG A 642 3.35 -42.54 -31.96
#